data_AF-A0A0Q9RJU9-F1
#
_entry.id   AF-A0A0Q9RJU9-F1
#
_cell.length_a   1.000
_cell.length_b   1.000
_cell.length_c   1.000
_cell.angle_alpha   90.00
_cell.angle_beta   90.00
_cell.angle_gamma   90.00
#
_symmetry.space_group_name_H-M   'P 1'
#
loop_
_entity.id
_entity.type
_entity.pdbx_description
1 polymer ?
#
loop_
_entity_poly.entity_id
_entity_poly.type
_entity_poly.pdbx_seq_one_letter_code
_entity_poly.pdbx_strand_id
1 'polypeptide(L)'
;MYQSFRRMVFCFLALVLLMSSGLSGIFEAYGADTAYATESVQQTIIIDNDNEGAPNIAGGFPTTTKGYFSSGMLGGGSKSTLAYAKGAQNANTNTAYATYTPSLSEQSFTMGTYRVSVWIVQRTAASARLMTEVYRNGESTKSAYDNAAPAGGWVELGIFDFQAAGEEYVKLSRDPGGPTGYFNSDSVKFEKLPSRIHTLRDLQVGSTSIFQPTVTSYTYLVSNAVHEITITPTATDPSAEIRVNGVVVNNGSSSESIPLIIGDNEIPIDVQAVNSSYTQRYTVVVKRSAGNNTNVTLSDLQLNGVPLQEFDPSVTSYTYTVQNASSSITILPISADTAASVKVNGTVISSEQPISVDLTVGNNEIDIVVIAQDPAYSQHYRLNIYRQKADATLKKLQINGHELTRGYNVTPGQNQSPGFEPDVITYSYEVPNGENELIITAETSDLNAVLFVNGAQISSGTDSMSILLVHGVQTIQVEVQAEDRSYKKQYDITVGNGNHTRGKPVRTTQEYYLTPGKYAVDGDGASVWRNVLADGTPYVWLEVDLLRRTSFNRAVAAFYNYTDMQSFKIQYSDDGLQWQDAYISQAKPSSIENVSFPEVTARYVRFYADKAKDFVFTGLYSFEIYGATPPTNVPGENYERLSGITLSNGLISFDPYSTDYTIVTDRDITLTPVKGAEGQTLKIDGQSQSNLLVSKESLFGGVRTVPIEVTSQDGSRKLVYRLHIELVPSVPGSGYTLAFEDEFNGSALNNDQWYYRIGSNAYTDNKKENVSVSDGFLRIALKKEPAGSGGRAYSGGGIITKPLLGYGYYETRFKQWNKEGFHSSFWIAGLNQRVTVLDGDQLYSPTTDYQVNEIDGFEIDTSHPDGVMTAGHYWWPGDAHLTYVPYTTYSEVDSSDGFHTYGMEWTPTKIKFYVDGKMFREEFYPGPHGAGTQGRGQHLWLTSLVYKLPVADDQLPAEVTYDYFKFYTKDYGLDAPLDAVIVDNGDPSYSETGTWSSTTDAFGYDDNDTRFTRTVGDQVNWSKALETEGNYEVRIWNPSFHNSTTQAMYTVQHAGGSTSVMIDQKMGGQQWISLGTYHFTQDEEATVTMTAMDTAYLRADAVMFVPKANDPTNPEPGAGPAKKDKDKDKDKDKDKDKDKNKN
;
A
#
# COMPACT_ATOMS: atom_id res chain seq x y z
N MET A 1 54.02 17.68 15.09
CA MET A 1 54.19 19.15 15.09
C MET A 1 53.09 19.88 14.33
N TYR A 2 52.75 19.52 13.09
CA TYR A 2 51.67 20.18 12.33
C TYR A 2 50.26 20.01 12.96
N GLN A 3 49.95 18.84 13.52
CA GLN A 3 48.68 18.61 14.22
C GLN A 3 48.58 19.31 15.59
N SER A 4 49.72 19.59 16.24
CA SER A 4 49.77 20.31 17.53
C SER A 4 49.57 21.81 17.34
N PHE A 5 50.05 22.37 16.22
CA PHE A 5 49.85 23.79 15.87
C PHE A 5 48.38 24.08 15.47
N ARG A 6 47.70 23.14 14.81
CA ARG A 6 46.28 23.27 14.43
C ARG A 6 45.32 23.25 15.64
N ARG A 7 45.63 22.47 16.68
CA ARG A 7 44.86 22.46 17.95
C ARG A 7 45.09 23.72 18.80
N MET A 8 46.30 24.29 18.74
CA MET A 8 46.63 25.49 19.51
C MET A 8 45.97 26.77 18.94
N VAL A 9 45.81 26.85 17.61
CA VAL A 9 45.10 27.97 16.94
C VAL A 9 43.57 27.87 17.15
N PHE A 10 43.00 26.66 17.18
CA PHE A 10 41.57 26.46 17.47
C PHE A 10 41.19 26.76 18.93
N CYS A 11 42.05 26.41 19.90
CA CYS A 11 41.81 26.74 21.30
C CYS A 11 41.96 28.25 21.59
N PHE A 12 42.80 28.98 20.85
CA PHE A 12 42.97 30.43 21.03
C PHE A 12 41.80 31.24 20.43
N LEU A 13 41.18 30.78 19.33
CA LEU A 13 39.96 31.39 18.79
C LEU A 13 38.73 31.11 19.67
N ALA A 14 38.63 29.91 20.26
CA ALA A 14 37.52 29.58 21.16
C ALA A 14 37.58 30.35 22.49
N LEU A 15 38.78 30.70 22.99
CA LEU A 15 38.94 31.45 24.23
C LEU A 15 38.63 32.96 24.10
N VAL A 16 38.74 33.52 22.89
CA VAL A 16 38.40 34.93 22.61
C VAL A 16 36.88 35.13 22.42
N LEU A 17 36.15 34.08 22.02
CA LEU A 17 34.69 34.12 21.88
C LEU A 17 33.93 33.84 23.19
N LEU A 18 34.61 33.38 24.25
CA LEU A 18 34.01 33.04 25.55
C LEU A 18 34.16 34.12 26.63
N MET A 19 34.72 35.30 26.31
CA MET A 19 34.81 36.45 27.22
C MET A 19 33.99 37.65 26.73
N SER A 20 32.71 37.45 26.44
CA SER A 20 31.74 38.55 26.36
C SER A 20 30.32 38.07 26.62
N SER A 21 30.06 37.52 27.81
CA SER A 21 28.70 37.31 28.30
C SER A 21 28.61 37.72 29.77
N GLY A 22 28.52 39.03 29.99
CA GLY A 22 28.00 39.60 31.24
C GLY A 22 26.49 39.77 31.10
N LEU A 23 25.74 39.17 32.03
CA LEU A 23 24.28 39.22 32.10
C LEU A 23 23.74 40.66 32.09
N SER A 24 22.75 40.93 31.23
CA SER A 24 21.46 41.55 31.61
C SER A 24 20.51 41.51 30.41
N GLY A 25 19.27 41.10 30.65
CA GLY A 25 18.25 40.98 29.61
C GLY A 25 17.89 42.33 29.01
N ILE A 26 17.97 42.43 27.69
CA ILE A 26 17.43 43.52 26.90
C ILE A 26 16.68 42.86 25.74
N PHE A 27 15.41 43.21 25.57
CA PHE A 27 14.58 42.83 24.42
C PHE A 27 15.28 43.26 23.12
N GLU A 28 15.59 42.33 22.23
CA GLU A 28 15.89 42.66 20.84
C GLU A 28 14.58 42.95 20.11
N ALA A 29 14.31 44.24 19.91
CA ALA A 29 13.48 44.65 18.79
C ALA A 29 14.27 44.37 17.51
N TYR A 30 13.70 43.60 16.57
CA TYR A 30 14.28 43.41 15.25
C TYR A 30 14.58 44.78 14.62
N GLY A 31 15.86 45.09 14.44
CA GLY A 31 16.29 46.31 13.77
C GLY A 31 15.87 46.25 12.30
N ALA A 32 15.32 47.35 11.79
CA ALA A 32 15.01 47.50 10.37
C ALA A 32 16.24 47.16 9.53
N ASP A 33 16.06 46.34 8.48
CA ASP A 33 17.12 46.02 7.53
C ASP A 33 17.59 47.33 6.86
N THR A 34 18.75 47.83 7.28
CA THR A 34 19.25 49.15 6.86
C THR A 34 19.43 49.28 5.34
N ALA A 35 19.52 48.14 4.63
CA ALA A 35 19.58 48.08 3.17
C ALA A 35 18.30 48.59 2.48
N TYR A 36 17.17 48.64 3.19
CA TYR A 36 15.88 49.13 2.67
C TYR A 36 15.42 50.45 3.30
N ALA A 37 16.29 51.13 4.05
CA ALA A 37 15.96 52.39 4.73
C ALA A 37 15.73 53.58 3.77
N THR A 38 16.21 53.49 2.52
CA THR A 38 16.14 54.58 1.51
C THR A 38 15.49 54.16 0.18
N GLU A 39 15.06 52.90 0.06
CA GLU A 39 14.50 52.34 -1.18
C GLU A 39 13.04 52.76 -1.40
N SER A 40 12.68 53.05 -2.66
CA SER A 40 11.32 53.47 -3.02
C SER A 40 10.37 52.28 -3.12
N VAL A 41 9.20 52.38 -2.48
CA VAL A 41 8.11 51.40 -2.59
C VAL A 41 7.58 51.37 -4.03
N GLN A 42 7.61 50.19 -4.66
CA GLN A 42 7.19 49.98 -6.04
C GLN A 42 5.66 49.85 -6.16
N GLN A 43 5.02 49.27 -5.14
CA GLN A 43 3.60 49.02 -5.09
C GLN A 43 3.15 48.90 -3.63
N THR A 44 1.95 49.36 -3.29
CA THR A 44 1.35 49.15 -1.98
C THR A 44 0.02 48.43 -2.14
N ILE A 45 -0.17 47.37 -1.36
CA ILE A 45 -1.38 46.55 -1.30
C ILE A 45 -1.86 46.59 0.15
N ILE A 46 -3.13 46.94 0.37
CA ILE A 46 -3.73 46.97 1.70
C ILE A 46 -4.96 46.08 1.69
N ILE A 47 -5.06 45.24 2.73
CA ILE A 47 -6.20 44.37 2.97
C ILE A 47 -6.88 44.86 4.23
N ASP A 48 -8.16 45.22 4.08
CA ASP A 48 -8.98 45.85 5.09
C ASP A 48 -10.18 44.96 5.47
N ASN A 49 -10.59 44.98 6.74
CA ASN A 49 -11.51 43.98 7.30
C ASN A 49 -13.01 44.29 7.13
N ASP A 50 -13.39 45.56 6.98
CA ASP A 50 -14.78 46.01 6.92
C ASP A 50 -15.11 46.89 5.70
N ASN A 51 -14.10 47.17 4.87
CA ASN A 51 -14.22 47.95 3.65
C ASN A 51 -14.66 49.42 3.90
N GLU A 52 -14.49 49.96 5.11
CA GLU A 52 -14.73 51.39 5.41
C GLU A 52 -13.57 52.30 4.95
N GLY A 53 -12.46 51.72 4.49
CA GLY A 53 -11.33 52.41 3.90
C GLY A 53 -10.21 52.58 4.91
N ALA A 54 -9.03 52.10 4.54
CA ALA A 54 -7.87 52.09 5.42
C ALA A 54 -7.55 53.49 5.99
N PRO A 55 -7.24 53.61 7.29
CA PRO A 55 -6.97 54.89 7.93
C PRO A 55 -5.71 55.57 7.37
N ASN A 56 -5.89 56.80 6.87
CA ASN A 56 -4.85 57.76 6.42
C ASN A 56 -3.77 57.20 5.48
N ILE A 57 -4.07 57.11 4.18
CA ILE A 57 -3.07 56.96 3.13
C ILE A 57 -2.81 58.34 2.51
N ALA A 58 -1.60 58.87 2.66
CA ALA A 58 -1.19 60.08 1.97
C ALA A 58 -0.91 59.76 0.49
N GLY A 59 -1.85 60.11 -0.40
CA GLY A 59 -1.60 60.29 -1.84
C GLY A 59 -1.75 59.04 -2.73
N GLY A 60 -2.88 58.96 -3.44
CA GLY A 60 -2.90 58.72 -4.89
C GLY A 60 -2.65 57.33 -5.49
N PHE A 61 -2.36 56.28 -4.71
CA PHE A 61 -2.20 54.92 -5.26
C PHE A 61 -3.52 54.11 -5.19
N PRO A 62 -3.82 53.22 -6.14
CA PRO A 62 -5.05 52.41 -6.13
C PRO A 62 -4.96 51.34 -5.02
N THR A 63 -5.81 51.45 -3.98
CA THR A 63 -5.50 50.89 -2.64
C THR A 63 -6.47 49.86 -2.08
N THR A 64 -7.40 49.27 -2.83
CA THR A 64 -8.32 48.29 -2.22
C THR A 64 -8.59 47.09 -3.13
N THR A 65 -8.07 45.94 -2.72
CA THR A 65 -8.48 44.63 -3.23
C THR A 65 -9.17 43.83 -2.11
N LYS A 66 -10.17 43.02 -2.46
CA LYS A 66 -11.05 42.34 -1.49
C LYS A 66 -10.34 41.11 -0.92
N GLY A 67 -9.77 41.22 0.28
CA GLY A 67 -9.39 40.04 1.07
C GLY A 67 -10.60 39.49 1.83
N TYR A 68 -10.84 38.18 1.78
CA TYR A 68 -11.79 37.50 2.65
C TYR A 68 -11.09 37.09 3.95
N PHE A 69 -11.60 37.53 5.11
CA PHE A 69 -11.26 36.95 6.40
C PHE A 69 -12.03 35.63 6.54
N SER A 70 -11.35 34.48 6.57
CA SER A 70 -12.00 33.18 6.80
C SER A 70 -12.29 32.92 8.28
N SER A 71 -13.53 32.52 8.58
CA SER A 71 -14.11 32.00 9.85
C SER A 71 -13.46 32.42 11.19
N GLY A 72 -14.16 33.30 11.92
CA GLY A 72 -13.87 33.60 13.34
C GLY A 72 -14.27 35.01 13.76
N MET A 73 -14.33 35.95 12.81
CA MET A 73 -14.92 37.27 12.99
C MET A 73 -16.32 37.31 12.36
N LEU A 74 -17.35 36.86 13.07
CA LEU A 74 -18.73 37.17 12.68
C LEU A 74 -19.06 38.59 13.13
N GLY A 75 -19.37 39.43 12.14
CA GLY A 75 -19.81 40.81 12.34
C GLY A 75 -21.08 40.90 13.18
N GLY A 76 -21.13 41.95 14.01
CA GLY A 76 -22.33 42.41 14.67
C GLY A 76 -22.19 43.88 15.07
N GLY A 77 -22.78 44.79 14.28
CA GLY A 77 -23.01 46.17 14.70
C GLY A 77 -22.98 47.22 13.59
N SER A 78 -24.09 47.94 13.43
CA SER A 78 -24.41 48.99 12.46
C SER A 78 -23.35 50.08 12.22
N LYS A 79 -23.31 50.50 10.94
CA LYS A 79 -22.84 51.78 10.40
C LYS A 79 -23.19 52.97 11.29
N SER A 80 -22.30 53.97 11.32
CA SER A 80 -22.43 55.29 11.94
C SER A 80 -22.20 55.39 13.46
N THR A 81 -20.93 55.27 13.88
CA THR A 81 -20.23 56.17 14.82
C THR A 81 -18.88 55.52 15.15
N LEU A 82 -17.79 56.28 14.96
CA LEU A 82 -16.41 55.99 15.37
C LEU A 82 -16.25 54.76 16.30
N ALA A 83 -15.74 53.67 15.71
CA ALA A 83 -14.97 52.58 16.33
C ALA A 83 -15.26 52.30 17.81
N TYR A 84 -16.41 51.67 18.09
CA TYR A 84 -16.57 50.85 19.27
C TYR A 84 -17.40 49.63 18.88
N ALA A 85 -16.74 48.54 18.53
CA ALA A 85 -17.38 47.24 18.35
C ALA A 85 -17.89 46.74 19.71
N LYS A 86 -19.05 47.24 20.13
CA LYS A 86 -19.88 46.63 21.16
C LYS A 86 -20.58 45.43 20.51
N GLY A 87 -19.84 44.36 20.24
CA GLY A 87 -20.39 43.21 19.52
C GLY A 87 -19.49 42.00 19.32
N ALA A 88 -18.16 42.13 19.29
CA ALA A 88 -17.26 40.97 19.28
C ALA A 88 -16.87 40.59 20.72
N GLN A 89 -17.86 40.16 21.51
CA GLN A 89 -17.69 39.70 22.89
C GLN A 89 -17.34 38.20 23.02
N ASN A 90 -16.76 37.57 21.99
CA ASN A 90 -16.40 36.16 22.03
C ASN A 90 -14.98 35.91 21.48
N ALA A 91 -13.96 36.07 22.32
CA ALA A 91 -12.73 35.28 22.23
C ALA A 91 -12.00 35.31 23.59
N ASN A 92 -12.57 34.62 24.58
CA ASN A 92 -11.78 34.10 25.70
C ASN A 92 -11.04 32.80 25.31
N THR A 93 -10.99 32.48 24.02
CA THR A 93 -10.31 31.31 23.44
C THR A 93 -9.05 31.75 22.69
N ASN A 94 -8.01 30.91 22.70
CA ASN A 94 -6.75 31.14 21.97
C ASN A 94 -6.89 31.04 20.43
N THR A 95 -8.10 31.23 19.88
CA THR A 95 -8.47 30.83 18.50
C THR A 95 -9.28 31.91 17.77
N ALA A 96 -8.77 33.14 17.73
CA ALA A 96 -9.20 34.13 16.75
C ALA A 96 -8.03 34.40 15.80
N TYR A 97 -8.22 34.19 14.50
CA TYR A 97 -7.20 34.44 13.49
C TYR A 97 -7.77 35.02 12.20
N ALA A 98 -7.06 35.97 11.61
CA ALA A 98 -7.27 36.37 10.22
C ALA A 98 -6.39 35.50 9.33
N THR A 99 -6.91 34.87 8.28
CA THR A 99 -6.09 34.26 7.23
C THR A 99 -6.22 35.13 5.99
N TYR A 100 -5.11 35.48 5.36
CA TYR A 100 -5.11 36.07 4.03
C TYR A 100 -4.47 35.10 3.06
N THR A 101 -5.28 34.43 2.24
CA THR A 101 -4.80 33.66 1.09
C THR A 101 -4.90 34.57 -0.14
N PRO A 102 -3.83 34.82 -0.90
CA PRO A 102 -3.96 35.44 -2.22
C PRO A 102 -4.82 34.52 -3.09
N SER A 103 -6.12 34.77 -3.18
CA SER A 103 -6.95 34.03 -4.13
C SER A 103 -6.47 34.40 -5.54
N LEU A 104 -6.33 33.40 -6.39
CA LEU A 104 -5.88 33.45 -7.79
C LEU A 104 -6.69 34.39 -8.73
N SER A 105 -7.53 35.28 -8.20
CA SER A 105 -8.37 36.19 -8.97
C SER A 105 -7.86 37.64 -9.08
N GLU A 106 -6.73 38.01 -8.46
CA GLU A 106 -6.22 39.39 -8.47
C GLU A 106 -4.79 39.51 -9.04
N GLN A 107 -4.64 40.11 -10.22
CA GLN A 107 -3.40 40.26 -11.01
C GLN A 107 -2.31 41.18 -10.39
N SER A 108 -2.33 41.46 -9.08
CA SER A 108 -1.52 42.52 -8.46
C SER A 108 -0.50 42.08 -7.40
N PHE A 109 -0.60 40.88 -6.81
CA PHE A 109 0.44 40.33 -5.92
C PHE A 109 1.33 39.36 -6.72
N THR A 110 2.64 39.59 -6.73
CA THR A 110 3.59 38.84 -7.58
C THR A 110 4.81 38.46 -6.77
N MET A 111 5.57 37.45 -7.19
CA MET A 111 6.81 37.10 -6.52
C MET A 111 7.71 38.32 -6.31
N GLY A 112 8.35 38.39 -5.14
CA GLY A 112 9.30 39.44 -4.80
C GLY A 112 9.39 39.71 -3.31
N THR A 113 10.14 40.76 -2.97
CA THR A 113 10.37 41.20 -1.59
C THR A 113 9.32 42.23 -1.18
N TYR A 114 8.72 42.06 0.00
CA TYR A 114 7.67 42.92 0.53
C TYR A 114 7.97 43.33 1.97
N ARG A 115 7.79 44.62 2.28
CA ARG A 115 7.63 45.08 3.66
C ARG A 115 6.18 44.86 4.08
N VAL A 116 5.98 44.16 5.19
CA VAL A 116 4.66 43.83 5.73
C VAL A 116 4.42 44.65 6.99
N SER A 117 3.22 45.22 7.14
CA SER A 117 2.83 46.02 8.30
C SER A 117 1.37 45.74 8.71
N VAL A 118 1.05 45.94 9.98
CA VAL A 118 -0.32 45.82 10.53
C VAL A 118 -0.77 47.14 11.15
N TRP A 119 -2.04 47.49 11.03
CA TRP A 119 -2.62 48.65 11.70
C TRP A 119 -3.20 48.29 13.07
N ILE A 120 -2.81 49.02 14.12
CA ILE A 120 -3.26 48.77 15.49
C ILE A 120 -4.32 49.79 15.92
N VAL A 121 -5.49 49.28 16.37
CA VAL A 121 -6.64 50.09 16.84
C VAL A 121 -6.62 50.21 18.37
N GLN A 122 -6.97 51.39 18.90
CA GLN A 122 -6.88 51.92 20.27
C GLN A 122 -6.96 50.96 21.50
N ARG A 123 -6.32 51.38 22.62
CA ARG A 123 -6.15 50.68 23.92
C ARG A 123 -7.35 50.73 24.89
N THR A 124 -7.51 49.67 25.69
CA THR A 124 -7.85 49.79 27.12
C THR A 124 -6.77 49.12 27.99
N ALA A 125 -6.70 49.42 29.29
CA ALA A 125 -5.65 48.90 30.19
C ALA A 125 -5.67 47.36 30.41
N ALA A 126 -6.63 46.66 29.79
CA ALA A 126 -6.83 45.21 29.88
C ALA A 126 -6.71 44.50 28.52
N SER A 127 -6.03 45.09 27.52
CA SER A 127 -5.86 44.48 26.19
C SER A 127 -4.73 43.43 26.16
N ALA A 128 -4.94 42.32 25.45
CA ALA A 128 -3.92 41.28 25.22
C ALA A 128 -2.91 41.70 24.14
N ARG A 129 -1.71 41.10 24.14
CA ARG A 129 -0.68 41.33 23.11
C ARG A 129 -1.12 40.73 21.78
N LEU A 130 -0.85 41.44 20.68
CA LEU A 130 -1.12 40.99 19.32
C LEU A 130 0.00 40.04 18.88
N MET A 131 -0.35 38.80 18.59
CA MET A 131 0.51 37.85 17.90
C MET A 131 0.30 37.98 16.41
N THR A 132 1.39 38.03 15.66
CA THR A 132 1.36 37.99 14.19
C THR A 132 2.16 36.79 13.71
N GLU A 133 1.76 36.22 12.57
CA GLU A 133 2.44 35.14 11.89
C GLU A 133 2.46 35.46 10.39
N VAL A 134 3.65 35.62 9.80
CA VAL A 134 3.83 35.74 8.35
C VAL A 134 4.31 34.38 7.84
N TYR A 135 3.47 33.66 7.12
CA TYR A 135 3.77 32.36 6.51
C TYR A 135 4.00 32.50 5.01
N ARG A 136 5.13 32.00 4.54
CA ARG A 136 5.68 32.24 3.20
C ARG A 136 6.79 31.23 2.91
N ASN A 137 6.80 30.66 1.70
CA ASN A 137 7.79 29.66 1.26
C ASN A 137 7.99 28.49 2.25
N GLY A 138 6.91 27.94 2.83
CA GLY A 138 7.01 26.83 3.81
C GLY A 138 7.40 27.25 5.23
N GLU A 139 7.80 28.50 5.45
CA GLU A 139 8.32 29.01 6.71
C GLU A 139 7.35 30.00 7.39
N SER A 140 7.32 30.00 8.73
CA SER A 140 6.48 30.88 9.55
C SER A 140 7.32 31.86 10.39
N THR A 141 7.07 33.16 10.27
CA THR A 141 7.64 34.18 11.18
C THR A 141 6.59 34.68 12.14
N LYS A 142 6.77 34.34 13.41
CA LYS A 142 5.86 34.64 14.50
C LYS A 142 6.41 35.78 15.37
N SER A 143 5.60 36.78 15.69
CA SER A 143 6.03 37.89 16.55
C SER A 143 4.89 38.43 17.39
N ALA A 144 5.14 38.57 18.70
CA ALA A 144 4.22 39.13 19.67
C ALA A 144 4.55 40.62 19.88
N TYR A 145 3.62 41.48 19.50
CA TYR A 145 3.72 42.91 19.67
C TYR A 145 2.91 43.34 20.88
N ASP A 146 3.58 44.03 21.80
CA ASP A 146 2.86 44.80 22.81
C ASP A 146 2.02 45.84 22.08
N ASN A 147 0.78 46.05 22.53
CA ASN A 147 -0.06 47.13 22.04
C ASN A 147 0.46 48.52 22.52
N ALA A 148 1.78 48.69 22.68
CA ALA A 148 2.47 49.87 23.20
C ALA A 148 2.84 50.91 22.13
N ALA A 149 2.55 50.66 20.86
CA ALA A 149 2.57 51.72 19.85
C ALA A 149 1.44 52.75 20.12
N PRO A 150 1.65 54.05 19.80
CA PRO A 150 0.60 55.06 19.96
C PRO A 150 -0.66 54.63 19.19
N ALA A 151 -1.83 54.80 19.78
CA ALA A 151 -3.10 54.40 19.19
C ALA A 151 -3.26 55.01 17.77
N GLY A 152 -3.59 54.17 16.78
CA GLY A 152 -3.84 54.59 15.39
C GLY A 152 -2.58 54.72 14.53
N GLY A 153 -1.79 53.65 14.40
CA GLY A 153 -0.58 53.64 13.56
C GLY A 153 -0.23 52.27 12.95
N TRP A 154 0.55 52.29 11.87
CA TRP A 154 1.14 51.12 11.23
C TRP A 154 2.34 50.62 12.04
N VAL A 155 2.39 49.31 12.30
CA VAL A 155 3.53 48.61 12.88
C VAL A 155 4.11 47.67 11.83
N GLU A 156 5.40 47.83 11.55
CA GLU A 156 6.13 46.96 10.62
C GLU A 156 6.37 45.59 11.25
N LEU A 157 5.98 44.53 10.53
CA LEU A 157 6.22 43.14 10.90
C LEU A 157 7.59 42.67 10.42
N GLY A 158 8.07 43.23 9.31
CA GLY A 158 9.38 42.96 8.72
C GLY A 158 9.37 43.01 7.20
N ILE A 159 10.50 42.62 6.60
CA ILE A 159 10.69 42.49 5.16
C ILE A 159 10.85 41.00 4.81
N PHE A 160 9.98 40.51 3.94
CA PHE A 160 9.83 39.09 3.60
C PHE A 160 9.85 38.87 2.09
N ASP A 161 10.32 37.71 1.66
CA ASP A 161 10.32 37.28 0.27
C ASP A 161 9.14 36.32 0.04
N PHE A 162 8.27 36.64 -0.92
CA PHE A 162 7.09 35.86 -1.26
C PHE A 162 7.24 35.22 -2.64
N GLN A 163 6.83 33.96 -2.80
CA GLN A 163 6.81 33.27 -4.09
C GLN A 163 5.53 33.53 -4.89
N ALA A 164 4.48 34.06 -4.25
CA ALA A 164 3.16 34.25 -4.85
C ALA A 164 2.59 32.95 -5.48
N ALA A 165 2.90 31.81 -4.86
CA ALA A 165 2.42 30.47 -5.21
C ALA A 165 2.18 29.65 -3.92
N GLY A 166 1.13 28.82 -3.90
CA GLY A 166 0.76 28.04 -2.71
C GLY A 166 0.00 28.83 -1.64
N GLU A 167 -0.04 28.31 -0.41
CA GLU A 167 -0.68 28.95 0.75
C GLU A 167 0.31 29.88 1.47
N GLU A 168 0.45 31.14 1.04
CA GLU A 168 1.20 32.18 1.79
C GLU A 168 0.20 33.09 2.52
N TYR A 169 0.43 33.47 3.79
CA TYR A 169 -0.52 34.27 4.57
C TYR A 169 0.11 35.16 5.64
N VAL A 170 -0.64 36.19 6.08
CA VAL A 170 -0.38 36.92 7.34
C VAL A 170 -1.53 36.65 8.30
N LYS A 171 -1.22 36.14 9.48
CA LYS A 171 -2.15 35.74 10.52
C LYS A 171 -2.02 36.61 11.76
N LEU A 172 -3.15 37.02 12.32
CA LEU A 172 -3.23 37.90 13.50
C LEU A 172 -3.99 37.17 14.61
N SER A 173 -3.40 36.96 15.79
CA SER A 173 -4.04 36.24 16.91
C SER A 173 -3.66 36.84 18.28
N ARG A 174 -4.20 36.29 19.36
CA ARG A 174 -3.77 36.61 20.73
C ARG A 174 -2.43 35.93 21.02
N ASP A 175 -1.50 36.63 21.70
CA ASP A 175 -0.33 36.00 22.32
C ASP A 175 -0.75 35.09 23.48
N PRO A 176 -0.52 33.76 23.41
CA PRO A 176 -0.90 32.83 24.47
C PRO A 176 -0.19 33.10 25.79
N GLY A 177 1.03 33.65 25.76
CA GLY A 177 1.85 33.98 26.93
C GLY A 177 1.60 35.37 27.51
N GLY A 178 0.75 36.18 26.87
CA GLY A 178 0.44 37.56 27.27
C GLY A 178 -0.75 37.68 28.23
N PRO A 179 -1.01 38.89 28.78
CA PRO A 179 -2.17 39.17 29.61
C PRO A 179 -3.49 38.71 28.95
N THR A 180 -4.46 38.31 29.77
CA THR A 180 -5.81 37.96 29.28
C THR A 180 -6.56 39.25 28.93
N GLY A 181 -7.17 39.30 27.73
CA GLY A 181 -7.75 40.54 27.19
C GLY A 181 -8.02 40.49 25.68
N TYR A 182 -8.61 41.55 25.14
CA TYR A 182 -8.84 41.72 23.70
C TYR A 182 -7.60 42.27 22.99
N PHE A 183 -7.29 41.81 21.77
CA PHE A 183 -6.34 42.47 20.87
C PHE A 183 -7.11 43.16 19.73
N ASN A 184 -6.64 44.32 19.28
CA ASN A 184 -7.36 45.16 18.33
C ASN A 184 -6.45 45.54 17.14
N SER A 185 -6.73 45.00 15.96
CA SER A 185 -6.03 45.30 14.70
C SER A 185 -7.03 45.46 13.57
N ASP A 186 -6.70 46.29 12.58
CA ASP A 186 -7.63 46.65 11.50
C ASP A 186 -7.25 46.00 10.16
N SER A 187 -6.10 46.41 9.63
CA SER A 187 -5.70 46.12 8.25
C SER A 187 -4.25 45.64 8.18
N VAL A 188 -3.90 44.92 7.11
CA VAL A 188 -2.51 44.51 6.78
C VAL A 188 -2.07 45.21 5.50
N LYS A 189 -0.84 45.71 5.48
CA LYS A 189 -0.23 46.42 4.35
C LYS A 189 1.01 45.69 3.87
N PHE A 190 1.09 45.47 2.56
CA PHE A 190 2.23 44.94 1.84
C PHE A 190 2.79 46.01 0.91
N GLU A 191 4.05 46.39 1.10
CA GLU A 191 4.78 47.33 0.25
C GLU A 191 5.83 46.56 -0.54
N LYS A 192 5.64 46.42 -1.86
CA LYS A 192 6.62 45.76 -2.75
C LYS A 192 7.89 46.61 -2.82
N LEU A 193 9.02 45.98 -2.53
CA LEU A 193 10.35 46.57 -2.57
C LEU A 193 11.14 45.99 -3.74
N PRO A 194 12.26 46.63 -4.16
CA PRO A 194 13.23 46.01 -5.04
C PRO A 194 13.64 44.63 -4.48
N SER A 195 13.51 43.57 -5.29
CA SER A 195 13.73 42.19 -4.85
C SER A 195 15.15 42.00 -4.31
N ARG A 196 15.29 41.29 -3.17
CA ARG A 196 16.57 40.72 -2.70
C ARG A 196 16.72 39.24 -3.04
N ILE A 197 15.85 38.64 -3.86
CA ILE A 197 15.98 37.21 -4.20
C ILE A 197 17.14 37.05 -5.20
N HIS A 198 18.25 36.47 -4.74
CA HIS A 198 19.53 36.36 -5.48
C HIS A 198 19.98 34.89 -5.64
N THR A 199 19.08 33.92 -5.53
CA THR A 199 19.41 32.48 -5.64
C THR A 199 19.07 31.91 -7.01
N LEU A 200 19.68 30.78 -7.35
CA LEU A 200 19.27 29.92 -8.46
C LEU A 200 18.16 28.96 -8.03
N ARG A 201 17.35 28.52 -8.99
CA ARG A 201 16.42 27.37 -8.92
C ARG A 201 16.82 26.22 -9.84
N ASP A 202 17.73 26.47 -10.77
CA ASP A 202 18.40 25.43 -11.58
C ASP A 202 19.78 25.94 -12.03
N LEU A 203 20.67 25.01 -12.32
CA LEU A 203 22.04 25.21 -12.78
C LEU A 203 22.47 23.98 -13.58
N GLN A 204 22.70 24.17 -14.87
CA GLN A 204 23.07 23.08 -15.78
C GLN A 204 24.47 23.27 -16.35
N VAL A 205 25.17 22.16 -16.55
CA VAL A 205 26.39 22.05 -17.38
C VAL A 205 26.01 21.30 -18.65
N GLY A 206 26.06 21.96 -19.81
CA GLY A 206 25.42 21.43 -21.03
C GLY A 206 23.92 21.25 -20.82
N SER A 207 23.42 20.02 -20.99
CA SER A 207 22.01 19.65 -20.74
C SER A 207 21.78 18.95 -19.40
N THR A 208 22.81 18.82 -18.56
CA THR A 208 22.73 18.11 -17.28
C THR A 208 22.55 19.11 -16.16
N SER A 209 21.41 19.07 -15.45
CA SER A 209 21.25 19.80 -14.19
C SER A 209 22.17 19.21 -13.13
N ILE A 210 22.91 20.09 -12.47
CA ILE A 210 23.79 19.76 -11.34
C ILE A 210 23.31 20.47 -10.06
N PHE A 211 22.18 21.18 -10.13
CA PHE A 211 21.74 22.08 -9.09
C PHE A 211 21.31 21.37 -7.82
N GLN A 212 21.80 21.86 -6.69
CA GLN A 212 21.32 21.52 -5.36
C GLN A 212 21.10 22.83 -4.59
N PRO A 213 19.92 23.07 -4.02
CA PRO A 213 19.52 24.39 -3.53
C PRO A 213 20.40 24.99 -2.44
N THR A 214 21.14 24.16 -1.70
CA THR A 214 22.05 24.58 -0.61
C THR A 214 23.53 24.62 -1.02
N VAL A 215 23.86 24.18 -2.24
CA VAL A 215 25.25 24.07 -2.71
C VAL A 215 25.61 25.29 -3.57
N THR A 216 26.68 25.97 -3.18
CA THR A 216 27.24 27.11 -3.93
C THR A 216 28.54 26.78 -4.64
N SER A 217 29.08 25.56 -4.45
CA SER A 217 30.30 25.08 -5.10
C SER A 217 30.11 23.67 -5.63
N TYR A 218 30.21 23.50 -6.93
CA TYR A 218 30.01 22.24 -7.63
C TYR A 218 31.33 21.75 -8.22
N THR A 219 31.51 20.43 -8.26
CA THR A 219 32.57 19.80 -9.05
C THR A 219 31.94 18.96 -10.13
N TYR A 220 32.32 19.19 -11.39
CA TYR A 220 31.81 18.46 -12.54
C TYR A 220 32.98 17.86 -13.33
N LEU A 221 33.00 16.54 -13.49
CA LEU A 221 34.08 15.85 -14.20
C LEU A 221 33.76 15.75 -15.69
N VAL A 222 34.73 16.06 -16.54
CA VAL A 222 34.61 15.83 -17.98
C VAL A 222 35.83 15.06 -18.50
N SER A 223 35.61 14.24 -19.51
CA SER A 223 36.69 13.47 -20.13
C SER A 223 37.70 14.38 -20.81
N ASN A 224 38.89 13.83 -21.10
CA ASN A 224 39.91 14.57 -21.84
C ASN A 224 39.41 15.07 -23.21
N ALA A 225 38.41 14.43 -23.82
CA ALA A 225 37.87 14.81 -25.13
C ALA A 225 36.98 16.08 -25.11
N VAL A 226 36.48 16.51 -23.96
CA VAL A 226 35.63 17.71 -23.85
C VAL A 226 36.50 18.96 -23.77
N HIS A 227 36.45 19.81 -24.80
CA HIS A 227 37.30 21.01 -24.91
C HIS A 227 36.59 22.30 -24.49
N GLU A 228 35.27 22.28 -24.42
CA GLU A 228 34.43 23.41 -24.02
C GLU A 228 33.10 22.90 -23.45
N ILE A 229 32.42 23.74 -22.67
CA ILE A 229 31.08 23.50 -22.14
C ILE A 229 30.25 24.79 -22.16
N THR A 230 28.95 24.68 -21.93
CA THR A 230 28.08 25.82 -21.61
C THR A 230 27.49 25.68 -20.22
N ILE A 231 27.15 26.79 -19.59
CA ILE A 231 26.43 26.84 -18.30
C ILE A 231 25.06 27.46 -18.54
N THR A 232 24.00 26.81 -18.08
CA THR A 232 22.62 27.33 -18.14
C THR A 232 22.11 27.56 -16.71
N PRO A 233 22.28 28.77 -16.15
CA PRO A 233 21.75 29.10 -14.83
C PRO A 233 20.31 29.59 -14.94
N THR A 234 19.46 29.18 -13.99
CA THR A 234 18.10 29.70 -13.85
C THR A 234 17.93 30.32 -12.47
N ALA A 235 17.77 31.64 -12.39
CA ALA A 235 17.47 32.37 -11.17
C ALA A 235 16.06 32.05 -10.66
N THR A 236 15.93 32.01 -9.33
CA THR A 236 14.66 31.90 -8.60
C THR A 236 13.75 33.07 -8.93
N ASP A 237 14.30 34.30 -8.87
CA ASP A 237 13.64 35.50 -9.36
C ASP A 237 14.05 35.79 -10.81
N PRO A 238 13.13 35.71 -11.79
CA PRO A 238 13.43 36.00 -13.19
C PRO A 238 13.91 37.42 -13.48
N SER A 239 13.74 38.36 -12.54
CA SER A 239 14.25 39.73 -12.65
C SER A 239 15.69 39.91 -12.14
N ALA A 240 16.28 38.89 -11.52
CA ALA A 240 17.69 38.91 -11.11
C ALA A 240 18.64 38.90 -12.32
N GLU A 241 19.74 39.64 -12.24
CA GLU A 241 20.80 39.63 -13.25
C GLU A 241 21.75 38.45 -12.98
N ILE A 242 21.97 37.59 -13.98
CA ILE A 242 22.90 36.46 -13.88
C ILE A 242 24.14 36.76 -14.71
N ARG A 243 25.33 36.53 -14.16
CA ARG A 243 26.61 36.62 -14.87
C ARG A 243 27.39 35.31 -14.77
N VAL A 244 27.74 34.71 -15.90
CA VAL A 244 28.66 33.56 -15.97
C VAL A 244 30.03 34.07 -16.42
N ASN A 245 31.09 33.82 -15.66
CA ASN A 245 32.42 34.41 -15.90
C ASN A 245 32.39 35.95 -16.07
N GLY A 246 31.49 36.62 -15.35
CA GLY A 246 31.30 38.08 -15.41
C GLY A 246 30.47 38.59 -16.60
N VAL A 247 30.10 37.72 -17.55
CA VAL A 247 29.27 38.06 -18.72
C VAL A 247 27.79 37.84 -18.40
N VAL A 248 26.93 38.81 -18.71
CA VAL A 248 25.48 38.72 -18.46
C VAL A 248 24.86 37.62 -19.31
N VAL A 249 24.07 36.75 -18.68
CA VAL A 249 23.33 35.65 -19.30
C VAL A 249 21.85 35.79 -18.96
N ASN A 250 20.97 35.62 -19.96
CA ASN A 250 19.53 35.64 -19.74
C ASN A 250 19.09 34.47 -18.86
N ASN A 251 18.11 34.71 -18.00
CA ASN A 251 17.58 33.67 -17.11
C ASN A 251 17.16 32.41 -17.87
N GLY A 252 17.68 31.24 -17.48
CA GLY A 252 17.40 29.95 -18.11
C GLY A 252 18.00 29.77 -19.51
N SER A 253 18.88 30.66 -19.95
CA SER A 253 19.58 30.56 -21.23
C SER A 253 21.03 30.11 -21.03
N SER A 254 21.58 29.36 -21.99
CA SER A 254 22.99 28.94 -21.95
C SER A 254 23.94 30.11 -22.13
N SER A 255 25.07 30.07 -21.43
CA SER A 255 26.23 30.94 -21.66
C SER A 255 26.84 30.70 -23.05
N GLU A 256 27.76 31.57 -23.46
CA GLU A 256 28.71 31.23 -24.53
C GLU A 256 29.55 30.00 -24.14
N SER A 257 30.11 29.30 -25.14
CA SER A 257 31.03 28.18 -24.91
C SER A 257 32.24 28.64 -24.09
N ILE A 258 32.52 27.91 -23.00
CA ILE A 258 33.64 28.14 -22.08
C ILE A 258 34.71 27.09 -22.37
N PRO A 259 35.89 27.48 -22.90
CA PRO A 259 36.99 26.55 -23.14
C PRO A 259 37.55 25.96 -21.84
N LEU A 260 37.95 24.70 -21.88
CA LEU A 260 38.49 23.96 -20.74
C LEU A 260 39.96 23.60 -20.94
N ILE A 261 40.79 23.88 -19.94
CA ILE A 261 42.14 23.30 -19.81
C ILE A 261 42.08 21.97 -19.06
N ILE A 262 43.09 21.12 -19.24
CA ILE A 262 43.22 19.89 -18.44
C ILE A 262 43.40 20.26 -16.96
N GLY A 263 42.71 19.57 -16.07
CA GLY A 263 42.64 19.88 -14.64
C GLY A 263 41.39 20.68 -14.28
N ASP A 264 41.48 21.41 -13.18
CA ASP A 264 40.36 22.17 -12.60
C ASP A 264 40.13 23.49 -13.39
N ASN A 265 38.90 23.73 -13.83
CA ASN A 265 38.44 24.96 -14.48
C ASN A 265 37.36 25.59 -13.61
N GLU A 266 37.64 26.73 -13.01
CA GLU A 266 36.70 27.40 -12.12
C GLU A 266 35.82 28.39 -12.89
N ILE A 267 34.50 28.24 -12.79
CA ILE A 267 33.50 29.06 -13.49
C ILE A 267 32.62 29.74 -12.43
N PRO A 268 32.90 31.00 -12.07
CA PRO A 268 32.02 31.78 -11.22
C PRO A 268 30.72 32.17 -11.93
N ILE A 269 29.63 32.11 -11.18
CA ILE A 269 28.28 32.49 -11.58
C ILE A 269 27.73 33.42 -10.51
N ASP A 270 27.56 34.69 -10.86
CA ASP A 270 27.02 35.70 -9.95
C ASP A 270 25.54 35.92 -10.26
N VAL A 271 24.68 35.73 -9.27
CA VAL A 271 23.26 36.06 -9.34
C VAL A 271 23.05 37.29 -8.46
N GLN A 272 22.77 38.44 -9.09
CA GLN A 272 22.51 39.69 -8.41
C GLN A 272 21.01 39.97 -8.42
N ALA A 273 20.42 40.18 -7.24
CA ALA A 273 19.03 40.58 -7.16
C ALA A 273 18.82 42.02 -7.67
N VAL A 274 17.56 42.43 -7.86
CA VAL A 274 17.21 43.79 -8.26
C VAL A 274 17.77 44.83 -7.27
N ASN A 275 17.76 44.53 -5.98
CA ASN A 275 18.57 45.26 -5.01
C ASN A 275 20.03 44.80 -5.11
N SER A 276 20.88 45.64 -5.71
CA SER A 276 22.30 45.34 -5.99
C SER A 276 23.15 45.06 -4.76
N SER A 277 22.64 45.31 -3.54
CA SER A 277 23.32 44.94 -2.29
C SER A 277 23.34 43.42 -2.05
N TYR A 278 22.51 42.66 -2.76
CA TYR A 278 22.38 41.21 -2.60
C TYR A 278 22.87 40.48 -3.86
N THR A 279 23.96 39.72 -3.72
CA THR A 279 24.55 38.94 -4.81
C THR A 279 25.04 37.61 -4.27
N GLN A 280 24.61 36.49 -4.87
CA GLN A 280 25.08 35.16 -4.53
C GLN A 280 26.05 34.71 -5.61
N ARG A 281 27.21 34.22 -5.18
CA ARG A 281 28.16 33.55 -6.07
C ARG A 281 27.97 32.04 -5.98
N TYR A 282 27.82 31.40 -7.13
CA TYR A 282 27.97 29.97 -7.34
C TYR A 282 29.27 29.72 -8.10
N THR A 283 29.93 28.59 -7.84
CA THR A 283 31.19 28.21 -8.48
C THR A 283 31.06 26.81 -9.04
N VAL A 284 31.27 26.64 -10.34
CA VAL A 284 31.36 25.32 -10.97
C VAL A 284 32.81 25.03 -11.29
N VAL A 285 33.41 24.05 -10.61
CA VAL A 285 34.75 23.56 -10.89
C VAL A 285 34.64 22.39 -11.86
N VAL A 286 34.91 22.65 -13.13
CA VAL A 286 34.91 21.62 -14.17
C VAL A 286 36.30 20.99 -14.26
N LYS A 287 36.41 19.73 -13.87
CA LYS A 287 37.66 18.98 -13.85
C LYS A 287 37.80 18.16 -15.12
N ARG A 288 38.58 18.66 -16.07
CA ARG A 288 38.87 17.97 -17.32
C ARG A 288 40.01 16.98 -17.11
N SER A 289 39.77 15.70 -17.39
CA SER A 289 40.73 14.63 -17.14
C SER A 289 42.03 14.75 -17.96
N ALA A 290 43.14 14.27 -17.38
CA ALA A 290 44.42 14.10 -18.05
C ALA A 290 44.61 12.66 -18.61
N GLY A 291 43.76 11.72 -18.21
CA GLY A 291 43.79 10.34 -18.68
C GLY A 291 43.29 10.26 -20.13
N ASN A 292 43.98 9.47 -20.97
CA ASN A 292 43.62 9.26 -22.36
C ASN A 292 42.97 7.88 -22.60
N ASN A 293 42.90 7.05 -21.55
CA ASN A 293 42.40 5.68 -21.61
C ASN A 293 41.09 5.53 -20.81
N THR A 294 40.09 4.97 -21.48
CA THR A 294 38.72 4.78 -20.98
C THR A 294 38.38 3.30 -20.76
N ASN A 295 39.36 2.39 -20.83
CA ASN A 295 39.10 0.96 -20.68
C ASN A 295 38.81 0.60 -19.22
N VAL A 296 37.57 0.20 -18.99
CA VAL A 296 37.00 -0.15 -17.68
C VAL A 296 36.72 -1.64 -17.54
N THR A 297 37.19 -2.47 -18.48
CA THR A 297 36.83 -3.89 -18.48
C THR A 297 37.78 -4.73 -17.63
N LEU A 298 37.27 -5.83 -17.08
CA LEU A 298 38.09 -6.94 -16.60
C LEU A 298 38.50 -7.82 -17.78
N SER A 299 39.75 -8.28 -17.84
CA SER A 299 40.17 -9.32 -18.79
C SER A 299 39.96 -10.73 -18.26
N ASP A 300 39.88 -10.89 -16.93
CA ASP A 300 39.64 -12.17 -16.26
C ASP A 300 39.08 -11.92 -14.85
N LEU A 301 38.33 -12.90 -14.33
CA LEU A 301 37.82 -12.94 -12.98
C LEU A 301 37.99 -14.37 -12.45
N GLN A 302 38.82 -14.56 -11.43
CA GLN A 302 39.10 -15.88 -10.87
C GLN A 302 38.48 -16.06 -9.49
N LEU A 303 37.91 -17.24 -9.23
CA LEU A 303 37.33 -17.67 -7.97
C LEU A 303 38.10 -18.88 -7.43
N ASN A 304 38.56 -18.80 -6.19
CA ASN A 304 39.41 -19.81 -5.55
C ASN A 304 40.64 -20.22 -6.39
N GLY A 305 41.21 -19.26 -7.12
CA GLY A 305 42.37 -19.47 -8.00
C GLY A 305 42.04 -20.13 -9.35
N VAL A 306 40.76 -20.25 -9.71
CA VAL A 306 40.29 -20.80 -10.99
C VAL A 306 39.56 -19.71 -11.79
N PRO A 307 39.88 -19.49 -13.07
CA PRO A 307 39.12 -18.57 -13.93
C PRO A 307 37.63 -18.90 -13.95
N LEU A 308 36.79 -17.87 -13.87
CA LEU A 308 35.35 -18.01 -13.97
C LEU A 308 35.00 -18.51 -15.36
N GLN A 309 34.25 -19.62 -15.42
CA GLN A 309 33.85 -20.24 -16.67
C GLN A 309 33.02 -19.26 -17.51
N GLU A 310 33.36 -19.16 -18.80
CA GLU A 310 32.69 -18.26 -19.76
C GLU A 310 32.69 -16.78 -19.35
N PHE A 311 33.75 -16.33 -18.65
CA PHE A 311 33.93 -14.91 -18.38
C PHE A 311 33.94 -14.10 -19.68
N ASP A 312 32.99 -13.16 -19.79
CA ASP A 312 32.84 -12.19 -20.85
C ASP A 312 32.93 -10.76 -20.26
N PRO A 313 33.88 -9.92 -20.68
CA PRO A 313 34.04 -8.57 -20.16
C PRO A 313 32.79 -7.68 -20.32
N SER A 314 31.87 -8.01 -21.23
CA SER A 314 30.60 -7.30 -21.43
C SER A 314 29.49 -7.73 -20.47
N VAL A 315 29.63 -8.88 -19.81
CA VAL A 315 28.69 -9.37 -18.79
C VAL A 315 29.09 -8.77 -17.44
N THR A 316 28.20 -7.95 -16.88
CA THR A 316 28.44 -7.19 -15.64
C THR A 316 27.84 -7.85 -14.40
N SER A 317 27.22 -9.02 -14.54
CA SER A 317 26.72 -9.79 -13.40
C SER A 317 26.94 -11.28 -13.59
N TYR A 318 27.50 -11.91 -12.57
CA TYR A 318 27.81 -13.33 -12.53
C TYR A 318 27.21 -13.97 -11.29
N THR A 319 26.78 -15.22 -11.41
CA THR A 319 26.35 -16.05 -10.28
C THR A 319 27.29 -17.24 -10.14
N TYR A 320 27.68 -17.57 -8.91
CA TYR A 320 28.51 -18.74 -8.65
C TYR A 320 28.07 -19.43 -7.36
N THR A 321 28.01 -20.75 -7.34
CA THR A 321 27.50 -21.52 -6.19
C THR A 321 28.63 -22.26 -5.47
N VAL A 322 28.65 -22.20 -4.15
CA VAL A 322 29.57 -22.96 -3.30
C VAL A 322 28.81 -23.89 -2.35
N GLN A 323 29.46 -24.98 -1.93
CA GLN A 323 28.90 -25.94 -0.98
C GLN A 323 28.68 -25.29 0.40
N ASN A 324 27.75 -25.82 1.21
CA ASN A 324 27.45 -25.28 2.54
C ASN A 324 28.70 -25.18 3.44
N ALA A 325 29.65 -26.11 3.29
CA ALA A 325 30.91 -26.11 4.04
C ALA A 325 31.86 -24.93 3.71
N SER A 326 31.64 -24.21 2.59
CA SER A 326 32.49 -23.09 2.17
C SER A 326 32.10 -21.80 2.90
N SER A 327 32.72 -21.50 4.03
CA SER A 327 32.47 -20.27 4.81
C SER A 327 33.14 -19.02 4.24
N SER A 328 33.96 -19.14 3.20
CA SER A 328 34.62 -18.03 2.50
C SER A 328 34.92 -18.40 1.05
N ILE A 329 35.22 -17.38 0.22
CA ILE A 329 35.67 -17.52 -1.16
C ILE A 329 36.81 -16.54 -1.45
N THR A 330 37.76 -16.95 -2.27
CA THR A 330 38.86 -16.09 -2.73
C THR A 330 38.54 -15.53 -4.13
N ILE A 331 38.72 -14.23 -4.35
CA ILE A 331 38.36 -13.52 -5.58
C ILE A 331 39.57 -12.79 -6.13
N LEU A 332 39.84 -12.92 -7.41
CA LEU A 332 40.89 -12.20 -8.12
C LEU A 332 40.34 -11.62 -9.44
N PRO A 333 39.95 -10.34 -9.47
CA PRO A 333 39.66 -9.63 -10.70
C PRO A 333 40.95 -9.14 -11.36
N ILE A 334 41.06 -9.28 -12.68
CA ILE A 334 42.20 -8.83 -13.47
C ILE A 334 41.68 -7.78 -14.46
N SER A 335 42.11 -6.52 -14.33
CA SER A 335 41.73 -5.47 -15.27
C SER A 335 42.36 -5.70 -16.65
N ALA A 336 41.60 -5.42 -17.71
CA ALA A 336 42.10 -5.50 -19.08
C ALA A 336 43.18 -4.45 -19.38
N ASP A 337 43.20 -3.37 -18.59
CA ASP A 337 44.26 -2.38 -18.61
C ASP A 337 44.98 -2.31 -17.26
N THR A 338 46.30 -2.41 -17.30
CA THR A 338 47.17 -2.33 -16.10
C THR A 338 47.21 -0.94 -15.45
N ALA A 339 46.77 0.11 -16.16
CA ALA A 339 46.64 1.46 -15.60
C ALA A 339 45.28 1.70 -14.92
N ALA A 340 44.32 0.78 -15.06
CA ALA A 340 43.06 0.83 -14.34
C ALA A 340 43.23 0.38 -12.88
N SER A 341 42.42 0.93 -11.98
CA SER A 341 42.36 0.51 -10.58
C SER A 341 41.12 -0.34 -10.33
N VAL A 342 41.25 -1.36 -9.49
CA VAL A 342 40.15 -2.28 -9.16
C VAL A 342 39.84 -2.23 -7.67
N LYS A 343 38.54 -2.21 -7.34
CA LYS A 343 38.03 -2.33 -5.97
C LYS A 343 37.15 -3.57 -5.86
N VAL A 344 37.24 -4.30 -4.74
CA VAL A 344 36.31 -5.37 -4.36
C VAL A 344 35.67 -4.99 -3.04
N ASN A 345 34.34 -4.88 -2.98
CA ASN A 345 33.58 -4.37 -1.83
C ASN A 345 34.18 -3.06 -1.27
N GLY A 346 34.48 -2.12 -2.18
CA GLY A 346 35.08 -0.83 -1.84
C GLY A 346 36.58 -0.85 -1.51
N THR A 347 37.19 -2.02 -1.31
CA THR A 347 38.62 -2.16 -0.98
C THR A 347 39.45 -2.17 -2.26
N VAL A 348 40.37 -1.21 -2.41
CA VAL A 348 41.33 -1.18 -3.53
C VAL A 348 42.26 -2.38 -3.41
N ILE A 349 42.35 -3.17 -4.48
CA ILE A 349 43.28 -4.29 -4.59
C ILE A 349 44.40 -3.90 -5.57
N SER A 350 45.63 -4.31 -5.28
CA SER A 350 46.69 -4.28 -6.29
C SER A 350 46.37 -5.34 -7.35
N SER A 351 46.47 -5.00 -8.64
CA SER A 351 46.26 -5.97 -9.72
C SER A 351 47.07 -7.24 -9.42
N GLU A 352 46.46 -8.42 -9.60
CA GLU A 352 47.06 -9.74 -9.34
C GLU A 352 47.08 -10.23 -7.88
N GLN A 353 46.51 -9.52 -6.91
CA GLN A 353 46.37 -10.04 -5.53
C GLN A 353 44.93 -10.51 -5.22
N PRO A 354 44.72 -11.79 -4.88
CA PRO A 354 43.42 -12.28 -4.50
C PRO A 354 42.97 -11.73 -3.14
N ILE A 355 41.66 -11.52 -2.97
CA ILE A 355 41.03 -11.14 -1.70
C ILE A 355 40.09 -12.25 -1.21
N SER A 356 40.10 -12.54 0.09
CA SER A 356 39.15 -13.48 0.71
C SER A 356 37.91 -12.74 1.19
N VAL A 357 36.73 -13.29 0.88
CA VAL A 357 35.43 -12.77 1.30
C VAL A 357 34.70 -13.85 2.09
N ASP A 358 34.25 -13.52 3.29
CA ASP A 358 33.45 -14.43 4.11
C ASP A 358 32.04 -14.59 3.53
N LEU A 359 31.49 -15.79 3.63
CA LEU A 359 30.19 -16.14 3.07
C LEU A 359 29.20 -16.53 4.15
N THR A 360 28.04 -15.88 4.13
CA THR A 360 26.83 -16.34 4.80
C THR A 360 26.10 -17.37 3.94
N VAL A 361 25.34 -18.27 4.56
CA VAL A 361 24.47 -19.20 3.84
C VAL A 361 23.43 -18.40 3.05
N GLY A 362 23.21 -18.75 1.78
CA GLY A 362 22.38 -17.98 0.86
C GLY A 362 23.20 -17.12 -0.10
N ASN A 363 22.57 -16.08 -0.67
CA ASN A 363 23.21 -15.20 -1.65
C ASN A 363 24.15 -14.19 -0.95
N ASN A 364 25.34 -14.02 -1.51
CA ASN A 364 26.33 -13.05 -1.06
C ASN A 364 26.67 -12.16 -2.26
N GLU A 365 26.30 -10.89 -2.21
CA GLU A 365 26.58 -9.94 -3.29
C GLU A 365 27.96 -9.31 -3.10
N ILE A 366 28.77 -9.32 -4.15
CA ILE A 366 30.13 -8.79 -4.15
C ILE A 366 30.26 -7.80 -5.30
N ASP A 367 30.55 -6.54 -4.97
CA ASP A 367 30.73 -5.45 -5.94
C ASP A 367 32.20 -5.33 -6.34
N ILE A 368 32.47 -5.38 -7.64
CA ILE A 368 33.80 -5.20 -8.22
C ILE A 368 33.76 -3.97 -9.13
N VAL A 369 34.51 -2.93 -8.76
CA VAL A 369 34.56 -1.68 -9.51
C VAL A 369 35.90 -1.55 -10.23
N VAL A 370 35.88 -1.44 -11.55
CA VAL A 370 37.06 -1.14 -12.37
C VAL A 370 36.98 0.33 -12.78
N ILE A 371 38.01 1.10 -12.46
CA ILE A 371 38.10 2.53 -12.76
C ILE A 371 39.25 2.72 -13.75
N ALA A 372 38.96 3.27 -14.94
CA ALA A 372 39.98 3.51 -15.96
C ALA A 372 40.97 4.60 -15.51
N GLN A 373 42.04 4.79 -16.29
CA GLN A 373 42.99 5.88 -16.06
C GLN A 373 42.33 7.26 -16.18
N ASP A 374 41.35 7.41 -17.08
CA ASP A 374 40.39 8.51 -17.01
C ASP A 374 39.28 8.14 -16.01
N PRO A 375 39.28 8.72 -14.78
CA PRO A 375 38.34 8.34 -13.72
C PRO A 375 36.89 8.72 -14.03
N ALA A 376 36.62 9.44 -15.11
CA ALA A 376 35.27 9.65 -15.62
C ALA A 376 34.64 8.35 -16.16
N TYR A 377 35.44 7.29 -16.37
CA TYR A 377 34.98 6.00 -16.84
C TYR A 377 35.22 4.93 -15.75
N SER A 378 34.14 4.31 -15.29
CA SER A 378 34.18 3.13 -14.42
C SER A 378 33.14 2.10 -14.84
N GLN A 379 33.40 0.83 -14.55
CA GLN A 379 32.49 -0.29 -14.76
C GLN A 379 32.31 -1.07 -13.47
N HIS A 380 31.07 -1.44 -13.18
CA HIS A 380 30.72 -2.35 -12.09
C HIS A 380 30.52 -3.76 -12.63
N TYR A 381 31.07 -4.74 -11.92
CA TYR A 381 30.80 -6.16 -12.06
C TYR A 381 30.24 -6.68 -10.73
N ARG A 382 29.05 -7.26 -10.76
CA ARG A 382 28.38 -7.85 -9.60
C ARG A 382 28.56 -9.36 -9.59
N LEU A 383 29.19 -9.89 -8.55
CA LEU A 383 29.33 -11.32 -8.35
C LEU A 383 28.41 -11.78 -7.21
N ASN A 384 27.41 -12.58 -7.56
CA ASN A 384 26.45 -13.18 -6.64
C ASN A 384 26.90 -14.59 -6.27
N ILE A 385 27.48 -14.76 -5.08
CA ILE A 385 27.92 -16.06 -4.57
C ILE A 385 26.79 -16.70 -3.74
N TYR A 386 26.23 -17.80 -4.23
CA TYR A 386 25.24 -18.58 -3.48
C TYR A 386 25.91 -19.69 -2.68
N ARG A 387 25.96 -19.57 -1.35
CA ARG A 387 26.39 -20.64 -0.45
C ARG A 387 25.21 -21.54 -0.12
N GLN A 388 25.30 -22.82 -0.49
CA GLN A 388 24.22 -23.80 -0.29
C GLN A 388 23.89 -24.01 1.21
N LYS A 389 22.68 -24.52 1.50
CA LYS A 389 22.23 -24.93 2.84
C LYS A 389 22.70 -26.37 3.15
N ALA A 390 22.69 -26.79 4.43
CA ALA A 390 22.96 -28.18 4.81
C ALA A 390 21.88 -29.12 4.22
N ASP A 391 22.28 -30.25 3.65
CA ASP A 391 21.40 -31.19 2.94
C ASP A 391 21.27 -32.51 3.70
N ALA A 392 20.09 -32.77 4.26
CA ALA A 392 19.73 -34.06 4.88
C ALA A 392 18.66 -34.78 4.04
N THR A 393 18.66 -34.62 2.72
CA THR A 393 17.68 -35.28 1.86
C THR A 393 18.18 -36.63 1.32
N LEU A 394 17.23 -37.46 0.91
CA LEU A 394 17.48 -38.58 0.03
C LEU A 394 17.44 -38.10 -1.43
N LYS A 395 18.11 -38.81 -2.33
CA LYS A 395 17.89 -38.73 -3.79
C LYS A 395 17.19 -39.99 -4.33
N LYS A 396 16.99 -41.01 -3.49
CA LYS A 396 16.28 -42.24 -3.84
C LYS A 396 15.68 -42.92 -2.62
N LEU A 397 14.47 -43.47 -2.76
CA LEU A 397 13.82 -44.31 -1.75
C LEU A 397 13.03 -45.42 -2.46
N GLN A 398 13.20 -46.67 -2.03
CA GLN A 398 12.56 -47.85 -2.61
C GLN A 398 11.94 -48.75 -1.55
N ILE A 399 10.90 -49.47 -1.95
CA ILE A 399 10.26 -50.56 -1.21
C ILE A 399 10.28 -51.84 -2.06
N ASN A 400 10.81 -52.95 -1.54
CA ASN A 400 10.96 -54.22 -2.27
C ASN A 400 11.64 -54.06 -3.65
N GLY A 401 12.60 -53.14 -3.76
CA GLY A 401 13.31 -52.82 -5.01
C GLY A 401 12.56 -51.90 -5.98
N HIS A 402 11.34 -51.46 -5.63
CA HIS A 402 10.53 -50.52 -6.40
C HIS A 402 10.68 -49.10 -5.85
N GLU A 403 11.04 -48.13 -6.70
CA GLU A 403 11.15 -46.72 -6.31
C GLU A 403 9.79 -46.17 -5.87
N LEU A 404 9.76 -45.43 -4.76
CA LEU A 404 8.57 -44.77 -4.26
C LEU A 404 8.40 -43.42 -4.96
N THR A 405 7.26 -43.25 -5.65
CA THR A 405 6.84 -41.98 -6.24
C THR A 405 5.74 -41.33 -5.41
N ARG A 406 5.51 -40.03 -5.59
CA ARG A 406 4.40 -39.30 -4.95
C ARG A 406 3.06 -39.91 -5.39
N GLY A 407 2.33 -40.51 -4.46
CA GLY A 407 1.05 -41.16 -4.71
C GLY A 407 1.19 -42.58 -5.28
N TYR A 408 0.79 -43.56 -4.47
CA TYR A 408 0.24 -44.87 -4.84
C TYR A 408 0.73 -45.53 -6.15
N ASN A 409 1.58 -46.54 -5.99
CA ASN A 409 2.04 -47.42 -7.07
C ASN A 409 0.88 -48.23 -7.71
N VAL A 410 0.92 -48.32 -9.05
CA VAL A 410 -0.03 -49.01 -9.94
C VAL A 410 0.69 -50.12 -10.72
N THR A 411 0.94 -51.28 -10.09
CA THR A 411 1.18 -52.62 -10.72
C THR A 411 2.44 -52.80 -11.65
N PRO A 412 3.09 -54.00 -11.71
CA PRO A 412 4.44 -54.19 -12.24
C PRO A 412 4.63 -54.04 -13.76
N GLY A 413 5.74 -53.36 -14.12
CA GLY A 413 6.43 -53.49 -15.41
C GLY A 413 5.98 -52.52 -16.50
N GLN A 414 6.52 -51.29 -16.48
CA GLN A 414 7.02 -50.46 -17.61
C GLN A 414 7.13 -48.99 -17.13
N ASN A 415 8.36 -48.45 -17.14
CA ASN A 415 8.75 -47.13 -16.61
C ASN A 415 8.39 -45.95 -17.55
N GLN A 416 8.19 -44.74 -17.01
CA GLN A 416 9.17 -43.61 -17.08
C GLN A 416 8.66 -42.27 -16.43
N SER A 417 8.95 -42.11 -15.12
CA SER A 417 9.41 -40.92 -14.32
C SER A 417 8.65 -39.57 -14.17
N PRO A 418 9.00 -38.73 -13.14
CA PRO A 418 10.11 -38.86 -12.19
C PRO A 418 9.61 -39.36 -10.82
N GLY A 419 10.13 -40.47 -10.31
CA GLY A 419 11.34 -40.43 -9.48
C GLY A 419 10.98 -40.11 -8.02
N PHE A 420 11.71 -40.65 -7.07
CA PHE A 420 11.58 -40.24 -5.67
C PHE A 420 11.81 -38.72 -5.53
N GLU A 421 10.97 -38.03 -4.73
CA GLU A 421 11.09 -36.59 -4.51
C GLU A 421 11.74 -36.29 -3.14
N PRO A 422 12.93 -35.67 -3.10
CA PRO A 422 13.67 -35.39 -1.87
C PRO A 422 12.90 -34.60 -0.80
N ASP A 423 11.94 -33.76 -1.22
CA ASP A 423 11.16 -32.86 -0.35
C ASP A 423 9.83 -33.42 0.14
N VAL A 424 9.39 -34.54 -0.44
CA VAL A 424 8.22 -35.25 0.06
C VAL A 424 8.65 -36.13 1.22
N ILE A 425 8.19 -35.80 2.42
CA ILE A 425 8.51 -36.52 3.65
C ILE A 425 7.46 -37.57 4.03
N THR A 426 6.40 -37.73 3.25
CA THR A 426 5.35 -38.73 3.49
C THR A 426 5.04 -39.51 2.22
N TYR A 427 5.03 -40.83 2.33
CA TYR A 427 4.73 -41.76 1.24
C TYR A 427 3.63 -42.72 1.64
N SER A 428 2.87 -43.24 0.66
CA SER A 428 1.86 -44.28 0.89
C SER A 428 2.15 -45.55 0.09
N TYR A 429 2.35 -46.63 0.86
CA TYR A 429 2.45 -48.05 0.52
C TYR A 429 1.09 -48.75 0.38
N GLU A 430 0.63 -49.27 -0.77
CA GLU A 430 -0.36 -50.37 -0.69
C GLU A 430 0.29 -51.70 -0.86
N VAL A 431 -0.06 -52.59 0.03
CA VAL A 431 0.45 -53.96 0.02
C VAL A 431 -0.26 -54.74 -1.08
N PRO A 432 0.47 -55.26 -2.08
CA PRO A 432 -0.07 -56.25 -3.00
C PRO A 432 -0.59 -57.46 -2.24
N ASN A 433 -1.72 -58.01 -2.69
CA ASN A 433 -2.36 -59.14 -2.02
C ASN A 433 -1.39 -60.34 -1.91
N GLY A 434 -1.08 -60.76 -0.67
CA GLY A 434 -0.20 -61.90 -0.37
C GLY A 434 1.22 -61.56 0.12
N GLU A 435 1.61 -60.28 0.18
CA GLU A 435 2.87 -59.85 0.81
C GLU A 435 2.74 -59.73 2.34
N ASN A 436 3.73 -60.22 3.09
CA ASN A 436 3.78 -60.18 4.57
C ASN A 436 5.02 -59.44 5.13
N GLU A 437 5.98 -59.07 4.28
CA GLU A 437 7.24 -58.42 4.65
C GLU A 437 7.63 -57.35 3.61
N LEU A 438 8.37 -56.32 4.05
CA LEU A 438 8.89 -55.22 3.23
C LEU A 438 10.40 -55.02 3.43
N ILE A 439 11.10 -54.59 2.40
CA ILE A 439 12.52 -54.17 2.42
C ILE A 439 12.60 -52.72 1.95
N ILE A 440 13.35 -51.87 2.65
CA ILE A 440 13.57 -50.47 2.28
C ILE A 440 15.01 -50.27 1.78
N THR A 441 15.17 -49.58 0.66
CA THR A 441 16.48 -49.17 0.12
C THR A 441 16.45 -47.66 -0.07
N ALA A 442 17.37 -46.91 0.56
CA ALA A 442 17.39 -45.45 0.48
C ALA A 442 18.80 -44.93 0.17
N GLU A 443 18.91 -43.89 -0.66
CA GLU A 443 20.18 -43.26 -1.06
C GLU A 443 20.13 -41.76 -0.73
N THR A 444 21.09 -41.30 0.07
CA THR A 444 21.25 -39.90 0.47
C THR A 444 21.68 -39.02 -0.70
N SER A 445 21.18 -37.78 -0.74
CA SER A 445 21.62 -36.76 -1.70
C SER A 445 23.07 -36.35 -1.45
N ASP A 446 23.40 -36.12 -0.18
CA ASP A 446 24.77 -35.95 0.30
C ASP A 446 25.36 -37.32 0.67
N LEU A 447 26.50 -37.67 0.04
CA LEU A 447 27.23 -38.92 0.29
C LEU A 447 27.78 -39.04 1.72
N ASN A 448 27.95 -37.91 2.42
CA ASN A 448 28.47 -37.85 3.78
C ASN A 448 27.37 -37.82 4.85
N ALA A 449 26.09 -37.78 4.45
CA ALA A 449 24.95 -37.88 5.36
C ALA A 449 24.80 -39.29 5.97
N VAL A 450 24.21 -39.37 7.17
CA VAL A 450 23.97 -40.62 7.91
C VAL A 450 22.50 -41.04 7.80
N LEU A 451 22.24 -42.31 7.51
CA LEU A 451 20.91 -42.84 7.18
C LEU A 451 20.43 -43.91 8.18
N PHE A 452 19.16 -43.86 8.57
CA PHE A 452 18.49 -44.82 9.46
C PHE A 452 17.16 -45.29 8.88
N VAL A 453 16.81 -46.57 9.07
CA VAL A 453 15.47 -47.14 8.80
C VAL A 453 14.93 -47.76 10.08
N ASN A 454 13.77 -47.29 10.55
CA ASN A 454 13.18 -47.63 11.86
C ASN A 454 14.20 -47.56 13.02
N GLY A 455 15.08 -46.55 12.99
CA GLY A 455 16.12 -46.33 13.99
C GLY A 455 17.37 -47.21 13.84
N ALA A 456 17.44 -48.13 12.89
CA ALA A 456 18.65 -48.90 12.57
C ALA A 456 19.47 -48.20 11.49
N GLN A 457 20.75 -47.94 11.76
CA GLN A 457 21.65 -47.28 10.81
C GLN A 457 21.95 -48.21 9.62
N ILE A 458 21.85 -47.67 8.41
CA ILE A 458 22.21 -48.36 7.15
C ILE A 458 23.15 -47.49 6.30
N SER A 459 23.83 -48.10 5.33
CA SER A 459 24.65 -47.34 4.38
C SER A 459 23.78 -46.81 3.24
N SER A 460 24.11 -45.63 2.72
CA SER A 460 23.46 -45.06 1.55
C SER A 460 23.46 -46.05 0.38
N GLY A 461 22.29 -46.32 -0.19
CA GLY A 461 22.07 -47.23 -1.31
C GLY A 461 21.99 -48.72 -0.95
N THR A 462 21.93 -49.09 0.34
CA THR A 462 21.85 -50.50 0.79
C THR A 462 20.46 -50.88 1.32
N ASP A 463 20.12 -52.18 1.26
CA ASP A 463 18.84 -52.71 1.73
C ASP A 463 18.77 -52.75 3.28
N SER A 464 17.59 -52.46 3.82
CA SER A 464 17.26 -52.68 5.22
C SER A 464 17.08 -54.16 5.54
N MET A 465 17.01 -54.49 6.83
CA MET A 465 16.43 -55.77 7.27
C MET A 465 14.94 -55.86 6.86
N SER A 466 14.40 -57.07 6.71
CA SER A 466 12.96 -57.29 6.46
C SER A 466 12.09 -56.71 7.58
N ILE A 467 11.01 -56.04 7.19
CA ILE A 467 10.01 -55.42 8.07
C ILE A 467 8.71 -56.20 7.94
N LEU A 468 8.25 -56.86 9.01
CA LEU A 468 6.97 -57.59 9.04
C LEU A 468 5.76 -56.65 9.01
N LEU A 469 4.77 -56.98 8.18
CA LEU A 469 3.52 -56.24 8.04
C LEU A 469 2.53 -56.59 9.16
N VAL A 470 1.92 -55.56 9.76
CA VAL A 470 0.81 -55.72 10.71
C VAL A 470 -0.53 -55.44 10.04
N HIS A 471 -1.61 -56.12 10.47
CA HIS A 471 -2.96 -55.83 9.99
C HIS A 471 -3.38 -54.39 10.34
N GLY A 472 -3.82 -53.62 9.33
CA GLY A 472 -4.22 -52.23 9.49
C GLY A 472 -3.24 -51.29 8.80
N VAL A 473 -3.09 -50.07 9.33
CA VAL A 473 -2.14 -49.09 8.81
C VAL A 473 -0.84 -49.16 9.63
N GLN A 474 0.31 -49.23 8.96
CA GLN A 474 1.64 -49.28 9.58
C GLN A 474 2.54 -48.19 9.00
N THR A 475 3.32 -47.49 9.83
CA THR A 475 4.28 -46.47 9.38
C THR A 475 5.71 -46.98 9.50
N ILE A 476 6.51 -46.81 8.44
CA ILE A 476 7.96 -47.08 8.41
C ILE A 476 8.68 -45.74 8.34
N GLN A 477 9.68 -45.53 9.19
CA GLN A 477 10.43 -44.27 9.28
C GLN A 477 11.81 -44.41 8.65
N VAL A 478 12.19 -43.47 7.80
CA VAL A 478 13.55 -43.36 7.23
C VAL A 478 14.11 -41.98 7.61
N GLU A 479 15.16 -41.93 8.42
CA GLU A 479 15.78 -40.68 8.89
C GLU A 479 17.14 -40.47 8.21
N VAL A 480 17.40 -39.27 7.71
CA VAL A 480 18.69 -38.81 7.20
C VAL A 480 19.18 -37.66 8.08
N GLN A 481 20.45 -37.71 8.49
CA GLN A 481 21.12 -36.63 9.20
C GLN A 481 22.22 -36.06 8.30
N ALA A 482 22.29 -34.73 8.17
CA ALA A 482 23.31 -34.04 7.37
C ALA A 482 24.74 -34.38 7.85
N GLU A 483 25.75 -34.18 7.00
CA GLU A 483 27.17 -34.49 7.29
C GLU A 483 27.63 -33.91 8.64
N ASP A 484 27.27 -32.65 8.91
CA ASP A 484 27.64 -31.92 10.13
C ASP A 484 26.71 -32.20 11.33
N ARG A 485 25.66 -33.01 11.12
CA ARG A 485 24.62 -33.39 12.08
C ARG A 485 23.81 -32.19 12.63
N SER A 486 23.90 -31.02 12.00
CA SER A 486 23.15 -29.83 12.40
C SER A 486 21.66 -29.94 12.06
N TYR A 487 21.34 -30.72 11.04
CA TYR A 487 20.01 -30.87 10.47
C TYR A 487 19.69 -32.35 10.19
N LYS A 488 18.41 -32.72 10.35
CA LYS A 488 17.89 -34.06 10.03
C LYS A 488 16.56 -33.97 9.30
N LYS A 489 16.30 -34.92 8.40
CA LYS A 489 15.04 -35.08 7.67
C LYS A 489 14.51 -36.49 7.86
N GLN A 490 13.21 -36.62 8.09
CA GLN A 490 12.55 -37.91 8.26
C GLN A 490 11.52 -38.11 7.16
N TYR A 491 11.45 -39.33 6.62
CA TYR A 491 10.49 -39.79 5.63
C TYR A 491 9.62 -40.87 6.25
N ASP A 492 8.31 -40.66 6.27
CA ASP A 492 7.31 -41.57 6.82
C ASP A 492 6.57 -42.29 5.69
N ILE A 493 6.71 -43.62 5.63
CA ILE A 493 6.03 -44.47 4.65
C ILE A 493 4.84 -45.12 5.35
N THR A 494 3.63 -44.69 5.03
CA THR A 494 2.37 -45.24 5.55
C THR A 494 1.89 -46.39 4.68
N VAL A 495 1.64 -47.55 5.25
CA VAL A 495 1.21 -48.77 4.54
C VAL A 495 -0.25 -49.08 4.89
N GLY A 496 -1.19 -49.18 3.94
CA GLY A 496 -2.66 -49.29 4.20
C GLY A 496 -3.42 -50.28 3.29
N ASN A 497 -4.73 -50.48 3.53
CA ASN A 497 -5.63 -51.39 2.78
C ASN A 497 -7.10 -50.83 2.81
N GLY A 498 -7.59 -50.13 1.76
CA GLY A 498 -9.05 -50.02 1.47
C GLY A 498 -9.86 -48.68 1.42
N ASN A 499 -9.36 -47.47 1.76
CA ASN A 499 -10.13 -46.19 1.62
C ASN A 499 -9.67 -45.39 0.39
N HIS A 500 -10.57 -45.09 -0.57
CA HIS A 500 -10.18 -44.48 -1.85
C HIS A 500 -10.09 -42.95 -1.89
N THR A 501 -10.67 -42.21 -0.92
CA THR A 501 -10.52 -40.74 -0.84
C THR A 501 -9.27 -40.31 -0.09
N ARG A 502 -8.61 -41.21 0.64
CA ARG A 502 -7.49 -40.86 1.52
C ARG A 502 -6.33 -40.21 0.76
N GLY A 503 -5.95 -39.01 1.18
CA GLY A 503 -4.86 -38.22 0.59
C GLY A 503 -5.13 -37.73 -0.83
N LYS A 504 -6.38 -37.78 -1.30
CA LYS A 504 -6.76 -37.30 -2.64
C LYS A 504 -6.95 -35.78 -2.66
N PRO A 505 -6.79 -35.12 -3.83
CA PRO A 505 -7.07 -33.69 -3.95
C PRO A 505 -8.51 -33.36 -3.55
N VAL A 506 -8.68 -32.29 -2.78
CA VAL A 506 -9.97 -31.84 -2.25
C VAL A 506 -10.27 -30.42 -2.69
N ARG A 507 -11.54 -30.14 -2.99
CA ARG A 507 -12.08 -28.78 -3.18
C ARG A 507 -13.31 -28.60 -2.32
N THR A 508 -13.60 -27.38 -1.91
CA THR A 508 -14.73 -27.09 -1.03
C THR A 508 -15.48 -25.85 -1.50
N THR A 509 -16.74 -25.70 -1.10
CA THR A 509 -17.54 -24.47 -1.37
C THR A 509 -16.82 -23.20 -0.92
N GLN A 510 -16.13 -23.30 0.21
CA GLN A 510 -15.41 -22.23 0.91
C GLN A 510 -14.22 -22.89 1.62
N GLU A 511 -13.09 -22.20 1.68
CA GLU A 511 -11.87 -22.71 2.32
C GLU A 511 -11.47 -21.78 3.46
N TYR A 512 -11.40 -22.32 4.68
CA TYR A 512 -10.87 -21.63 5.85
C TYR A 512 -9.44 -22.10 6.10
N TYR A 513 -8.48 -21.18 6.10
CA TYR A 513 -7.05 -21.53 6.10
C TYR A 513 -6.59 -22.35 7.32
N LEU A 514 -7.25 -22.23 8.48
CA LEU A 514 -6.96 -23.03 9.67
C LEU A 514 -7.53 -24.45 9.61
N THR A 515 -8.56 -24.68 8.79
CA THR A 515 -9.27 -25.96 8.68
C THR A 515 -9.58 -26.29 7.21
N PRO A 516 -8.55 -26.49 6.36
CA PRO A 516 -8.69 -26.73 4.93
C PRO A 516 -9.35 -28.08 4.59
N GLY A 517 -9.89 -28.17 3.36
CA GLY A 517 -10.62 -29.35 2.88
C GLY A 517 -9.85 -30.67 2.99
N LYS A 518 -8.52 -30.61 2.81
CA LYS A 518 -7.62 -31.77 2.89
C LYS A 518 -7.72 -32.54 4.21
N TYR A 519 -8.10 -31.87 5.31
CA TYR A 519 -8.25 -32.53 6.61
C TYR A 519 -9.43 -33.50 6.67
N ALA A 520 -10.42 -33.37 5.80
CA ALA A 520 -11.49 -34.37 5.72
C ALA A 520 -11.02 -35.69 5.09
N VAL A 521 -9.83 -35.77 4.48
CA VAL A 521 -9.37 -36.98 3.77
C VAL A 521 -7.96 -37.43 4.17
N ASP A 522 -7.39 -36.88 5.24
CA ASP A 522 -6.04 -37.26 5.69
C ASP A 522 -6.01 -38.60 6.46
N GLY A 523 -7.14 -38.97 7.05
CA GLY A 523 -7.29 -40.17 7.89
C GLY A 523 -6.79 -39.98 9.32
N ASP A 524 -6.56 -38.74 9.78
CA ASP A 524 -6.18 -38.40 11.16
C ASP A 524 -7.39 -38.49 12.11
N GLY A 525 -8.58 -38.11 11.62
CA GLY A 525 -9.84 -38.22 12.38
C GLY A 525 -9.97 -37.25 13.56
N ALA A 526 -8.93 -36.47 13.87
CA ALA A 526 -8.94 -35.37 14.82
C ALA A 526 -8.89 -34.00 14.12
N SER A 527 -8.17 -33.92 13.00
CA SER A 527 -8.21 -32.81 12.06
C SER A 527 -9.61 -32.63 11.46
N VAL A 528 -9.92 -31.40 11.06
CA VAL A 528 -11.28 -31.06 10.62
C VAL A 528 -11.25 -30.04 9.50
N TRP A 529 -12.05 -30.27 8.47
CA TRP A 529 -12.43 -29.23 7.51
C TRP A 529 -13.68 -28.48 8.01
N ARG A 530 -13.75 -27.15 7.82
CA ARG A 530 -14.92 -26.32 8.17
C ARG A 530 -15.16 -25.21 7.13
N ASN A 531 -16.42 -24.79 6.98
CA ASN A 531 -16.80 -23.58 6.21
C ASN A 531 -16.63 -22.28 7.02
N VAL A 532 -16.65 -21.12 6.33
CA VAL A 532 -16.49 -19.77 6.92
C VAL A 532 -17.85 -19.17 7.31
N LEU A 533 -17.85 -18.12 8.16
CA LEU A 533 -19.01 -17.40 8.72
C LEU A 533 -20.16 -17.11 7.74
N ALA A 534 -21.37 -16.97 8.29
CA ALA A 534 -22.67 -16.83 7.61
C ALA A 534 -22.75 -15.72 6.54
N ASP A 535 -22.31 -16.03 5.31
CA ASP A 535 -22.46 -15.19 4.11
C ASP A 535 -23.85 -15.32 3.44
N GLY A 536 -24.74 -16.10 4.03
CA GLY A 536 -26.07 -16.38 3.50
C GLY A 536 -26.13 -17.54 2.49
N THR A 537 -25.02 -18.20 2.17
CA THR A 537 -25.00 -19.33 1.21
C THR A 537 -25.90 -20.49 1.69
N PRO A 538 -26.78 -21.05 0.84
CA PRO A 538 -27.76 -22.06 1.25
C PRO A 538 -27.27 -23.52 1.28
N TYR A 539 -26.02 -23.77 0.90
CA TYR A 539 -25.45 -25.11 0.78
C TYR A 539 -23.94 -25.12 1.12
N VAL A 540 -23.41 -26.31 1.42
CA VAL A 540 -21.95 -26.56 1.52
C VAL A 540 -21.59 -27.85 0.80
N TRP A 541 -20.41 -27.92 0.19
CA TRP A 541 -19.89 -29.15 -0.39
C TRP A 541 -18.37 -29.31 -0.21
N LEU A 542 -17.94 -30.57 -0.20
CA LEU A 542 -16.56 -31.02 -0.25
C LEU A 542 -16.41 -32.08 -1.34
N GLU A 543 -15.60 -31.77 -2.34
CA GLU A 543 -15.32 -32.57 -3.54
C GLU A 543 -13.94 -33.21 -3.44
N VAL A 544 -13.82 -34.43 -3.94
CA VAL A 544 -12.58 -35.21 -4.00
C VAL A 544 -12.35 -35.70 -5.43
N ASP A 545 -11.20 -35.40 -6.02
CA ASP A 545 -10.75 -36.01 -7.28
C ASP A 545 -10.08 -37.36 -6.97
N LEU A 546 -10.70 -38.46 -7.39
CA LEU A 546 -10.17 -39.81 -7.20
C LEU A 546 -9.02 -40.12 -8.17
N LEU A 547 -8.67 -39.17 -9.03
CA LEU A 547 -7.60 -39.18 -10.04
C LEU A 547 -7.83 -40.15 -11.20
N ARG A 548 -8.74 -41.11 -11.04
CA ARG A 548 -9.17 -42.08 -12.04
C ARG A 548 -10.61 -42.52 -11.76
N ARG A 549 -11.26 -43.09 -12.77
CA ARG A 549 -12.57 -43.72 -12.58
C ARG A 549 -12.44 -44.86 -11.58
N THR A 550 -13.08 -44.69 -10.44
CA THR A 550 -13.05 -45.60 -9.30
C THR A 550 -14.45 -46.13 -9.11
N SER A 551 -14.59 -47.45 -8.98
CA SER A 551 -15.85 -48.07 -8.59
C SER A 551 -15.98 -48.02 -7.08
N PHE A 552 -17.09 -47.48 -6.58
CA PHE A 552 -17.38 -47.42 -5.16
C PHE A 552 -18.89 -47.54 -4.93
N ASN A 553 -19.26 -48.09 -3.78
CA ASN A 553 -20.67 -48.36 -3.42
C ASN A 553 -20.98 -48.01 -1.96
N ARG A 554 -20.03 -47.40 -1.26
CA ARG A 554 -20.16 -47.03 0.14
C ARG A 554 -19.37 -45.76 0.44
N ALA A 555 -19.95 -44.89 1.26
CA ALA A 555 -19.30 -43.69 1.77
C ALA A 555 -19.49 -43.57 3.29
N VAL A 556 -18.48 -42.99 3.96
CA VAL A 556 -18.53 -42.63 5.38
C VAL A 556 -18.26 -41.14 5.51
N ALA A 557 -19.14 -40.41 6.19
CA ALA A 557 -18.98 -38.99 6.50
C ALA A 557 -19.06 -38.81 8.02
N ALA A 558 -17.97 -38.34 8.63
CA ALA A 558 -17.90 -37.98 10.05
C ALA A 558 -17.99 -36.47 10.19
N PHE A 559 -19.05 -35.97 10.82
CA PHE A 559 -19.39 -34.55 10.78
C PHE A 559 -18.80 -33.74 11.93
N TYR A 560 -18.36 -32.54 11.58
CA TYR A 560 -18.15 -31.43 12.51
C TYR A 560 -19.33 -30.47 12.39
N ASN A 561 -20.13 -30.35 13.46
CA ASN A 561 -21.26 -29.42 13.55
C ASN A 561 -22.32 -29.53 12.42
N TYR A 562 -23.30 -30.42 12.60
CA TYR A 562 -24.29 -30.83 11.58
C TYR A 562 -25.75 -30.49 11.93
N THR A 563 -26.02 -29.80 13.05
CA THR A 563 -27.37 -29.62 13.61
C THR A 563 -28.32 -28.82 12.70
N ASP A 564 -27.75 -27.92 11.90
CA ASP A 564 -28.49 -27.04 10.98
C ASP A 564 -28.67 -27.62 9.58
N MET A 565 -28.08 -28.79 9.29
CA MET A 565 -28.30 -29.51 8.02
C MET A 565 -29.73 -30.07 7.96
N GLN A 566 -30.41 -29.88 6.83
CA GLN A 566 -31.68 -30.57 6.55
C GLN A 566 -31.46 -31.95 5.94
N SER A 567 -30.56 -32.01 4.95
CA SER A 567 -30.22 -33.24 4.23
C SER A 567 -28.81 -33.13 3.67
N PHE A 568 -28.23 -34.27 3.32
CA PHE A 568 -26.99 -34.34 2.57
C PHE A 568 -27.07 -35.36 1.44
N LYS A 569 -26.13 -35.25 0.51
CA LYS A 569 -25.99 -36.09 -0.66
C LYS A 569 -24.55 -36.54 -0.80
N ILE A 570 -24.41 -37.77 -1.31
CA ILE A 570 -23.16 -38.22 -1.91
C ILE A 570 -23.37 -38.14 -3.41
N GLN A 571 -22.59 -37.31 -4.07
CA GLN A 571 -22.68 -37.11 -5.51
C GLN A 571 -21.39 -37.59 -6.18
N TYR A 572 -21.50 -37.94 -7.45
CA TYR A 572 -20.38 -38.36 -8.27
C TYR A 572 -20.42 -37.67 -9.62
N SER A 573 -19.25 -37.56 -10.24
CA SER A 573 -19.10 -36.95 -11.56
C SER A 573 -17.93 -37.55 -12.31
N ASP A 574 -18.01 -37.59 -13.63
CA ASP A 574 -16.87 -37.94 -14.49
C ASP A 574 -16.03 -36.70 -14.87
N ASP A 575 -16.62 -35.49 -14.87
CA ASP A 575 -16.00 -34.25 -15.35
C ASP A 575 -15.85 -33.15 -14.28
N GLY A 576 -16.38 -33.37 -13.07
CA GLY A 576 -16.39 -32.40 -11.97
C GLY A 576 -17.38 -31.25 -12.16
N LEU A 577 -18.14 -31.22 -13.26
CA LEU A 577 -19.06 -30.14 -13.63
C LEU A 577 -20.52 -30.63 -13.57
N GLN A 578 -20.79 -31.80 -14.12
CA GLN A 578 -22.10 -32.43 -14.10
C GLN A 578 -22.15 -33.51 -13.03
N TRP A 579 -23.02 -33.31 -12.05
CA TRP A 579 -23.10 -34.14 -10.85
C TRP A 579 -24.36 -34.99 -10.84
N GLN A 580 -24.19 -36.26 -10.46
CA GLN A 580 -25.28 -37.21 -10.24
C GLN A 580 -25.33 -37.64 -8.78
N ASP A 581 -26.53 -37.84 -8.24
CA ASP A 581 -26.72 -38.28 -6.85
C ASP A 581 -26.53 -39.79 -6.76
N ALA A 582 -25.50 -40.25 -6.03
CA ALA A 582 -25.35 -41.66 -5.64
C ALA A 582 -26.23 -41.98 -4.42
N TYR A 583 -26.38 -41.01 -3.51
CA TYR A 583 -27.19 -41.13 -2.31
C TYR A 583 -27.80 -39.78 -1.92
N ILE A 584 -29.02 -39.81 -1.38
CA ILE A 584 -29.73 -38.65 -0.80
C ILE A 584 -30.25 -39.05 0.56
N SER A 585 -29.91 -38.30 1.60
CA SER A 585 -30.36 -38.57 2.96
C SER A 585 -31.86 -38.35 3.09
N GLN A 586 -32.53 -39.28 3.80
CA GLN A 586 -34.00 -39.25 3.98
C GLN A 586 -34.43 -38.45 5.21
N ALA A 587 -33.48 -38.05 6.04
CA ALA A 587 -33.68 -37.31 7.27
C ALA A 587 -32.45 -36.44 7.56
N LYS A 588 -32.53 -35.64 8.63
CA LYS A 588 -31.40 -34.92 9.19
C LYS A 588 -30.28 -35.91 9.56
N PRO A 589 -29.00 -35.58 9.27
CA PRO A 589 -27.87 -36.45 9.56
C PRO A 589 -27.60 -36.57 11.05
N SER A 590 -26.94 -37.67 11.42
CA SER A 590 -26.31 -37.90 12.72
C SER A 590 -24.82 -37.50 12.70
N SER A 591 -24.08 -37.75 13.79
CA SER A 591 -22.66 -37.36 13.88
C SER A 591 -21.74 -38.14 12.96
N ILE A 592 -22.11 -39.38 12.59
CA ILE A 592 -21.40 -40.20 11.63
C ILE A 592 -22.44 -40.91 10.76
N GLU A 593 -22.32 -40.72 9.45
CA GLU A 593 -23.16 -41.40 8.46
C GLU A 593 -22.33 -42.41 7.69
N ASN A 594 -22.75 -43.67 7.69
CA ASN A 594 -22.14 -44.75 6.93
C ASN A 594 -23.18 -45.30 5.96
N VAL A 595 -23.10 -44.88 4.71
CA VAL A 595 -24.14 -45.07 3.71
C VAL A 595 -23.67 -45.99 2.60
N SER A 596 -24.57 -46.84 2.12
CA SER A 596 -24.33 -47.72 0.97
C SER A 596 -25.33 -47.40 -0.14
N PHE A 597 -24.90 -47.53 -1.38
CA PHE A 597 -25.66 -47.23 -2.58
C PHE A 597 -25.28 -48.21 -3.71
N PRO A 598 -26.05 -48.29 -4.82
CA PRO A 598 -25.64 -49.07 -6.00
C PRO A 598 -24.23 -48.66 -6.45
N GLU A 599 -23.41 -49.63 -6.87
CA GLU A 599 -22.04 -49.34 -7.30
C GLU A 599 -22.05 -48.34 -8.47
N VAL A 600 -21.28 -47.27 -8.31
CA VAL A 600 -21.06 -46.25 -9.35
C VAL A 600 -19.58 -46.21 -9.69
N THR A 601 -19.28 -45.83 -10.92
CA THR A 601 -17.90 -45.66 -11.41
C THR A 601 -17.73 -44.21 -11.86
N ALA A 602 -16.88 -43.47 -11.17
CA ALA A 602 -16.70 -42.04 -11.40
C ALA A 602 -15.29 -41.57 -11.06
N ARG A 603 -14.87 -40.42 -11.58
CA ARG A 603 -13.59 -39.80 -11.22
C ARG A 603 -13.70 -38.90 -10.00
N TYR A 604 -14.79 -38.15 -9.89
CA TYR A 604 -15.01 -37.23 -8.78
C TYR A 604 -16.11 -37.77 -7.88
N VAL A 605 -15.95 -37.55 -6.58
CA VAL A 605 -17.00 -37.75 -5.58
C VAL A 605 -17.10 -36.51 -4.73
N ARG A 606 -18.30 -36.11 -4.30
CA ARG A 606 -18.44 -35.02 -3.34
C ARG A 606 -19.52 -35.29 -2.30
N PHE A 607 -19.27 -34.78 -1.11
CA PHE A 607 -20.27 -34.51 -0.10
C PHE A 607 -20.96 -33.18 -0.41
N TYR A 608 -22.29 -33.12 -0.32
CA TYR A 608 -23.08 -31.89 -0.54
C TYR A 608 -24.22 -31.81 0.48
N ALA A 609 -24.42 -30.68 1.17
CA ALA A 609 -25.46 -30.50 2.18
C ALA A 609 -26.26 -29.21 2.03
N ASP A 610 -27.57 -29.31 2.26
CA ASP A 610 -28.57 -28.22 2.17
C ASP A 610 -28.97 -27.71 3.58
N LYS A 611 -29.24 -26.39 3.71
CA LYS A 611 -29.46 -25.72 5.01
C LYS A 611 -30.92 -25.63 5.48
N ALA A 612 -31.10 -25.54 6.81
CA ALA A 612 -32.36 -25.08 7.46
C ALA A 612 -32.32 -23.62 7.94
N LYS A 613 -31.13 -23.14 8.29
CA LYS A 613 -30.76 -21.80 8.79
C LYS A 613 -29.27 -21.57 8.45
N ASP A 614 -28.75 -20.34 8.51
CA ASP A 614 -27.37 -20.01 8.10
C ASP A 614 -26.31 -20.95 8.69
N PHE A 615 -25.51 -21.57 7.80
CA PHE A 615 -24.43 -22.47 8.21
C PHE A 615 -23.30 -21.69 8.86
N VAL A 616 -23.08 -21.94 10.15
CA VAL A 616 -21.95 -21.37 10.89
C VAL A 616 -21.08 -22.54 11.37
N PHE A 617 -19.90 -22.69 10.76
CA PHE A 617 -18.88 -23.70 11.10
C PHE A 617 -19.28 -25.17 10.93
N THR A 618 -20.04 -25.50 9.89
CA THR A 618 -20.30 -26.87 9.47
C THR A 618 -19.08 -27.46 8.73
N GLY A 619 -18.82 -28.76 8.92
CA GLY A 619 -17.59 -29.38 8.46
C GLY A 619 -17.55 -30.91 8.54
N LEU A 620 -16.37 -31.48 8.26
CA LEU A 620 -16.11 -32.93 8.28
C LEU A 620 -14.78 -33.21 8.99
N TYR A 621 -14.81 -34.18 9.91
CA TYR A 621 -13.60 -34.83 10.44
C TYR A 621 -13.07 -35.88 9.47
N SER A 622 -13.95 -36.54 8.70
CA SER A 622 -13.55 -37.54 7.71
C SER A 622 -14.60 -37.69 6.61
N PHE A 623 -14.14 -37.91 5.37
CA PHE A 623 -14.91 -38.28 4.21
C PHE A 623 -14.24 -39.41 3.47
N GLU A 624 -14.85 -40.59 3.50
CA GLU A 624 -14.26 -41.85 3.07
C GLU A 624 -15.14 -42.54 2.03
N ILE A 625 -14.55 -43.21 1.04
CA ILE A 625 -15.29 -44.08 0.13
C ILE A 625 -14.62 -45.45 -0.02
N TYR A 626 -15.45 -46.46 -0.26
CA TYR A 626 -15.06 -47.86 -0.32
C TYR A 626 -15.71 -48.56 -1.53
N GLY A 627 -14.97 -49.47 -2.16
CA GLY A 627 -15.44 -50.33 -3.26
C GLY A 627 -14.87 -51.75 -3.15
N ALA A 628 -15.64 -52.74 -3.62
CA ALA A 628 -15.22 -54.16 -3.66
C ALA A 628 -14.52 -54.54 -4.97
N THR A 629 -14.78 -53.77 -6.03
CA THR A 629 -14.20 -53.98 -7.36
C THR A 629 -12.93 -53.15 -7.50
N PRO A 630 -11.79 -53.73 -7.91
CA PRO A 630 -10.58 -52.96 -8.16
C PRO A 630 -10.87 -51.84 -9.17
N PRO A 631 -10.31 -50.62 -8.99
CA PRO A 631 -10.44 -49.56 -9.99
C PRO A 631 -10.00 -50.08 -11.36
N THR A 632 -10.72 -49.72 -12.41
CA THR A 632 -10.38 -50.18 -13.76
C THR A 632 -8.98 -49.71 -14.13
N ASN A 633 -8.19 -50.58 -14.78
CA ASN A 633 -6.88 -50.25 -15.36
C ASN A 633 -6.95 -49.28 -16.55
N VAL A 634 -8.02 -48.51 -16.64
CA VAL A 634 -8.07 -47.31 -17.46
C VAL A 634 -7.75 -46.17 -16.47
N PRO A 635 -6.47 -45.83 -16.22
CA PRO A 635 -6.16 -44.42 -16.02
C PRO A 635 -6.92 -43.70 -17.13
N GLY A 636 -7.62 -42.59 -16.86
CA GLY A 636 -8.18 -41.80 -17.96
C GLY A 636 -7.10 -41.71 -19.03
N GLU A 637 -7.32 -42.35 -20.19
CA GLU A 637 -6.27 -42.43 -21.20
C GLU A 637 -5.89 -40.97 -21.45
N ASN A 638 -4.60 -40.64 -21.32
CA ASN A 638 -4.06 -39.28 -21.14
C ASN A 638 -4.37 -38.28 -22.28
N TYR A 639 -5.36 -38.56 -23.14
CA TYR A 639 -5.79 -37.79 -24.28
C TYR A 639 -6.46 -36.46 -23.95
N GLU A 640 -6.82 -36.15 -22.70
CA GLU A 640 -7.32 -34.81 -22.32
C GLU A 640 -6.34 -34.03 -21.43
N ARG A 641 -5.10 -34.48 -21.30
CA ARG A 641 -4.10 -33.80 -20.45
C ARG A 641 -3.13 -32.96 -21.26
N LEU A 642 -2.66 -31.89 -20.65
CA LEU A 642 -1.50 -31.16 -21.13
C LEU A 642 -0.23 -31.97 -20.80
N SER A 643 0.78 -31.91 -21.65
CA SER A 643 2.13 -32.41 -21.33
C SER A 643 3.01 -31.36 -20.66
N GLY A 644 2.54 -30.11 -20.60
CA GLY A 644 3.28 -29.00 -19.99
C GLY A 644 2.59 -27.65 -20.23
N ILE A 645 3.10 -26.63 -19.54
CA ILE A 645 2.80 -25.22 -19.82
C ILE A 645 4.14 -24.48 -19.83
N THR A 646 4.45 -23.82 -20.94
CA THR A 646 5.66 -23.00 -21.08
C THR A 646 5.33 -21.55 -20.76
N LEU A 647 6.17 -20.90 -19.95
CA LEU A 647 6.13 -19.46 -19.68
C LEU A 647 7.31 -18.76 -20.34
N SER A 648 7.15 -17.46 -20.63
CA SER A 648 8.19 -16.61 -21.21
C SER A 648 9.40 -16.33 -20.29
N ASN A 649 9.32 -16.60 -18.99
CA ASN A 649 10.33 -16.22 -17.99
C ASN A 649 10.82 -17.36 -17.06
N GLY A 650 10.42 -18.62 -17.27
CA GLY A 650 10.89 -19.75 -16.46
C GLY A 650 9.85 -20.87 -16.33
N LEU A 651 10.29 -22.08 -15.95
CA LEU A 651 9.42 -23.26 -15.90
C LEU A 651 8.57 -23.32 -14.62
N ILE A 652 7.32 -23.76 -14.77
CA ILE A 652 6.50 -24.27 -13.65
C ILE A 652 6.81 -25.76 -13.49
N SER A 653 6.87 -26.25 -12.26
CA SER A 653 6.76 -27.70 -12.00
C SER A 653 5.35 -28.15 -12.35
N PHE A 654 5.19 -28.71 -13.55
CA PHE A 654 3.90 -29.10 -14.09
C PHE A 654 3.61 -30.58 -13.75
N ASP A 655 2.64 -30.80 -12.86
CA ASP A 655 2.06 -32.11 -12.57
C ASP A 655 0.83 -32.37 -13.46
N PRO A 656 0.91 -33.19 -14.52
CA PRO A 656 -0.21 -33.41 -15.43
C PRO A 656 -1.50 -33.94 -14.76
N TYR A 657 -1.44 -34.39 -13.51
CA TYR A 657 -2.56 -34.83 -12.69
C TYR A 657 -3.19 -33.72 -11.85
N SER A 658 -2.50 -32.60 -11.62
CA SER A 658 -3.09 -31.40 -11.02
C SER A 658 -3.86 -30.60 -12.06
N THR A 659 -5.07 -30.16 -11.71
CA THR A 659 -5.87 -29.23 -12.52
C THR A 659 -5.76 -27.79 -12.06
N ASP A 660 -5.07 -27.50 -10.97
CA ASP A 660 -5.00 -26.16 -10.39
C ASP A 660 -3.54 -25.82 -10.08
N TYR A 661 -3.11 -24.63 -10.50
CA TYR A 661 -1.72 -24.17 -10.46
C TYR A 661 -1.63 -22.73 -10.02
N THR A 662 -0.64 -22.40 -9.20
CA THR A 662 -0.29 -21.01 -8.86
C THR A 662 1.00 -20.60 -9.58
N ILE A 663 0.97 -19.43 -10.20
CA ILE A 663 2.10 -18.78 -10.88
C ILE A 663 2.27 -17.40 -10.26
N VAL A 664 3.43 -17.12 -9.69
CA VAL A 664 3.76 -15.80 -9.15
C VAL A 664 4.73 -15.10 -10.12
N THR A 665 4.45 -13.85 -10.48
CA THR A 665 5.27 -13.08 -11.45
C THR A 665 5.38 -11.61 -11.07
N ASP A 666 6.48 -10.94 -11.35
CA ASP A 666 6.67 -9.48 -11.18
C ASP A 666 6.49 -8.71 -12.50
N ARG A 667 6.20 -9.42 -13.60
CA ARG A 667 6.19 -8.91 -14.97
C ARG A 667 5.14 -9.60 -15.85
N ASP A 668 4.97 -9.10 -17.06
CA ASP A 668 4.14 -9.73 -18.09
C ASP A 668 4.60 -11.17 -18.37
N ILE A 669 3.65 -12.11 -18.46
CA ILE A 669 3.93 -13.51 -18.79
C ILE A 669 3.12 -13.97 -19.99
N THR A 670 3.73 -14.75 -20.88
CA THR A 670 3.00 -15.46 -21.95
C THR A 670 2.83 -16.92 -21.58
N LEU A 671 1.59 -17.36 -21.41
CA LEU A 671 1.23 -18.76 -21.15
C LEU A 671 1.13 -19.54 -22.46
N THR A 672 1.84 -20.67 -22.59
CA THR A 672 1.75 -21.55 -23.76
C THR A 672 1.50 -23.00 -23.33
N PRO A 673 0.24 -23.47 -23.33
CA PRO A 673 -0.08 -24.85 -22.99
C PRO A 673 0.36 -25.83 -24.08
N VAL A 674 0.89 -26.99 -23.67
CA VAL A 674 1.40 -28.02 -24.58
C VAL A 674 0.46 -29.22 -24.57
N LYS A 675 -0.03 -29.62 -25.75
CA LYS A 675 -0.93 -30.77 -25.92
C LYS A 675 -0.23 -32.07 -25.51
N GLY A 676 -0.91 -32.90 -24.72
CA GLY A 676 -0.40 -34.21 -24.31
C GLY A 676 -0.56 -35.31 -25.36
N ALA A 677 -1.42 -35.13 -26.36
CA ALA A 677 -1.64 -36.09 -27.44
C ALA A 677 -2.00 -35.41 -28.77
N GLU A 678 -1.66 -36.08 -29.86
CA GLU A 678 -2.00 -35.64 -31.22
C GLU A 678 -3.53 -35.64 -31.42
N GLY A 679 -4.08 -34.57 -31.99
CA GLY A 679 -5.53 -34.42 -32.22
C GLY A 679 -6.35 -33.76 -31.09
N GLN A 680 -5.74 -33.47 -29.93
CA GLN A 680 -6.38 -32.65 -28.88
C GLN A 680 -6.72 -31.24 -29.35
N THR A 681 -7.82 -30.67 -28.84
CA THR A 681 -8.12 -29.24 -28.99
C THR A 681 -8.02 -28.52 -27.64
N LEU A 682 -7.55 -27.26 -27.68
CA LEU A 682 -7.36 -26.43 -26.50
C LEU A 682 -8.16 -25.13 -26.61
N LYS A 683 -8.70 -24.66 -25.49
CA LYS A 683 -9.17 -23.28 -25.32
C LYS A 683 -8.51 -22.67 -24.11
N ILE A 684 -7.93 -21.48 -24.27
CA ILE A 684 -7.35 -20.69 -23.18
C ILE A 684 -8.30 -19.52 -22.95
N ASP A 685 -8.80 -19.40 -21.73
CA ASP A 685 -9.74 -18.34 -21.35
C ASP A 685 -10.98 -18.31 -22.26
N GLY A 686 -11.49 -19.50 -22.59
CA GLY A 686 -12.65 -19.69 -23.48
C GLY A 686 -12.37 -19.50 -24.98
N GLN A 687 -11.21 -18.99 -25.36
CA GLN A 687 -10.82 -18.72 -26.76
C GLN A 687 -9.96 -19.84 -27.34
N SER A 688 -10.14 -20.16 -28.62
CA SER A 688 -9.28 -21.13 -29.34
C SER A 688 -7.98 -20.44 -29.77
N GLN A 689 -6.99 -20.44 -28.89
CA GLN A 689 -5.69 -19.77 -29.07
C GLN A 689 -4.53 -20.64 -28.57
N SER A 690 -3.33 -20.44 -29.12
CA SER A 690 -2.12 -21.23 -28.81
C SER A 690 -1.35 -20.72 -27.58
N ASN A 691 -1.52 -19.44 -27.24
CA ASN A 691 -0.93 -18.82 -26.06
C ASN A 691 -1.82 -17.68 -25.54
N LEU A 692 -1.50 -17.15 -24.36
CA LEU A 692 -2.15 -15.98 -23.78
C LEU A 692 -1.10 -15.09 -23.11
N LEU A 693 -1.02 -13.82 -23.51
CA LEU A 693 -0.30 -12.80 -22.76
C LEU A 693 -1.14 -12.40 -21.55
N VAL A 694 -0.55 -12.50 -20.38
CA VAL A 694 -1.09 -11.99 -19.13
C VAL A 694 -0.18 -10.84 -18.71
N SER A 695 -0.63 -9.62 -18.97
CA SER A 695 0.08 -8.42 -18.54
C SER A 695 0.10 -8.33 -17.02
N LYS A 696 1.21 -7.86 -16.44
CA LYS A 696 1.31 -7.53 -15.00
C LYS A 696 0.18 -6.60 -14.58
N GLU A 697 -0.22 -5.70 -15.48
CA GLU A 697 -1.33 -4.75 -15.32
C GLU A 697 -2.69 -5.43 -15.09
N SER A 698 -2.89 -6.64 -15.63
CA SER A 698 -4.12 -7.43 -15.45
C SER A 698 -4.16 -8.28 -14.19
N LEU A 699 -3.03 -8.36 -13.46
CA LEU A 699 -2.89 -9.15 -12.23
C LEU A 699 -3.11 -8.33 -10.97
N PHE A 700 -3.33 -7.03 -11.13
CA PHE A 700 -3.60 -6.19 -9.99
C PHE A 700 -5.10 -6.22 -9.62
N GLY A 701 -5.38 -6.44 -8.34
CA GLY A 701 -6.71 -6.82 -7.85
C GLY A 701 -6.76 -8.25 -7.29
N GLY A 702 -5.62 -8.96 -7.31
CA GLY A 702 -5.45 -10.27 -6.69
C GLY A 702 -5.06 -11.34 -7.71
N VAL A 703 -5.53 -12.56 -7.48
CA VAL A 703 -5.22 -13.71 -8.33
C VAL A 703 -6.08 -13.67 -9.60
N ARG A 704 -5.47 -13.63 -10.79
CA ARG A 704 -6.18 -13.87 -12.05
C ARG A 704 -6.22 -15.36 -12.33
N THR A 705 -7.42 -15.94 -12.44
CA THR A 705 -7.59 -17.37 -12.77
C THR A 705 -7.82 -17.55 -14.27
N VAL A 706 -6.92 -18.27 -14.94
CA VAL A 706 -7.01 -18.57 -16.39
C VAL A 706 -7.41 -20.04 -16.58
N PRO A 707 -8.60 -20.34 -17.11
CA PRO A 707 -8.99 -21.69 -17.44
C PRO A 707 -8.35 -22.14 -18.77
N ILE A 708 -7.82 -23.36 -18.81
CA ILE A 708 -7.40 -24.05 -20.03
C ILE A 708 -8.24 -25.31 -20.19
N GLU A 709 -9.17 -25.30 -21.15
CA GLU A 709 -9.98 -26.46 -21.50
C GLU A 709 -9.24 -27.31 -22.53
N VAL A 710 -9.04 -28.58 -22.21
CA VAL A 710 -8.52 -29.61 -23.12
C VAL A 710 -9.66 -30.54 -23.47
N THR A 711 -9.88 -30.76 -24.77
CA THR A 711 -10.90 -31.71 -25.26
C THR A 711 -10.20 -32.85 -26.00
N SER A 712 -10.67 -34.08 -25.75
CA SER A 712 -10.20 -35.28 -26.43
C SER A 712 -10.41 -35.20 -27.95
N GLN A 713 -9.63 -36.00 -28.70
CA GLN A 713 -9.68 -36.03 -30.16
C GLN A 713 -11.08 -36.34 -30.73
N ASP A 714 -11.86 -37.17 -30.04
CA ASP A 714 -13.23 -37.56 -30.41
C ASP A 714 -14.30 -36.57 -29.92
N GLY A 715 -13.91 -35.49 -29.21
CA GLY A 715 -14.82 -34.49 -28.66
C GLY A 715 -15.66 -34.94 -27.47
N SER A 716 -15.50 -36.20 -27.02
CA SER A 716 -16.37 -36.81 -26.01
C SER A 716 -16.02 -36.44 -24.57
N ARG A 717 -14.78 -36.00 -24.32
CA ARG A 717 -14.21 -35.81 -22.98
C ARG A 717 -13.53 -34.45 -22.87
N LYS A 718 -13.64 -33.83 -21.69
CA LYS A 718 -13.07 -32.51 -21.40
C LYS A 718 -12.36 -32.49 -20.03
N LEU A 719 -11.24 -31.78 -19.96
CA LEU A 719 -10.53 -31.47 -18.72
C LEU A 719 -10.24 -29.97 -18.68
N VAL A 720 -10.37 -29.34 -17.51
CA VAL A 720 -10.08 -27.91 -17.34
C VAL A 720 -8.96 -27.74 -16.32
N TYR A 721 -7.86 -27.14 -16.76
CA TYR A 721 -6.81 -26.62 -15.88
C TYR A 721 -7.15 -25.19 -15.48
N ARG A 722 -6.79 -24.76 -14.26
CA ARG A 722 -6.95 -23.39 -13.77
C ARG A 722 -5.59 -22.90 -13.31
N LEU A 723 -5.13 -21.82 -13.95
CA LEU A 723 -3.88 -21.17 -13.58
C LEU A 723 -4.23 -19.91 -12.80
N HIS A 724 -3.97 -19.94 -11.51
CA HIS A 724 -3.97 -18.82 -10.59
C HIS A 724 -2.68 -18.03 -10.80
N ILE A 725 -2.78 -16.84 -11.36
CA ILE A 725 -1.63 -16.00 -11.69
C ILE A 725 -1.66 -14.80 -10.74
N GLU A 726 -0.56 -14.61 -10.03
CA GLU A 726 -0.43 -13.67 -8.92
C GLU A 726 0.79 -12.78 -9.17
N LEU A 727 0.73 -11.52 -8.74
CA LEU A 727 1.88 -10.62 -8.84
C LEU A 727 2.83 -10.81 -7.64
N VAL A 728 4.15 -10.74 -7.84
CA VAL A 728 5.11 -10.50 -6.74
C VAL A 728 4.74 -9.15 -6.14
N PRO A 729 4.43 -9.08 -4.84
CA PRO A 729 3.55 -8.02 -4.43
C PRO A 729 4.34 -6.85 -3.85
N SER A 730 4.41 -5.80 -4.64
CA SER A 730 4.73 -4.43 -4.24
C SER A 730 3.82 -3.48 -5.04
N VAL A 731 2.52 -3.49 -4.71
CA VAL A 731 1.50 -2.46 -5.06
C VAL A 731 1.29 -2.10 -6.55
N PRO A 732 0.27 -1.27 -6.90
CA PRO A 732 -1.10 -1.62 -7.25
C PRO A 732 -1.39 -1.47 -8.77
N GLY A 733 -2.66 -1.71 -9.14
CA GLY A 733 -3.08 -1.93 -10.51
C GLY A 733 -3.49 -0.87 -11.46
N SER A 734 -4.04 -1.33 -12.59
CA SER A 734 -4.82 -0.50 -13.49
C SER A 734 -5.88 0.25 -12.68
N GLY A 735 -5.73 1.56 -12.58
CA GLY A 735 -6.65 2.45 -11.86
C GLY A 735 -6.12 3.05 -10.55
N TYR A 736 -4.94 2.62 -10.06
CA TYR A 736 -4.27 3.29 -8.95
C TYR A 736 -3.19 4.25 -9.46
N THR A 737 -3.06 5.42 -8.81
CA THR A 737 -2.08 6.47 -9.13
C THR A 737 -1.29 6.82 -7.88
N LEU A 738 0.03 6.88 -7.98
CA LEU A 738 0.88 7.35 -6.89
C LEU A 738 0.50 8.80 -6.54
N ALA A 739 0.10 9.04 -5.30
CA ALA A 739 -0.41 10.35 -4.85
C ALA A 739 0.50 11.00 -3.81
N PHE A 740 1.27 10.21 -3.06
CA PHE A 740 2.25 10.71 -2.10
C PHE A 740 3.35 9.69 -1.88
N GLU A 741 4.60 10.15 -1.76
CA GLU A 741 5.74 9.31 -1.40
C GLU A 741 6.81 10.10 -0.64
N ASP A 742 7.60 9.37 0.14
CA ASP A 742 8.91 9.80 0.61
C ASP A 742 9.86 8.59 0.61
N GLU A 743 10.93 8.69 -0.17
CA GLU A 743 12.00 7.68 -0.27
C GLU A 743 13.13 7.94 0.74
N PHE A 744 12.99 8.95 1.60
CA PHE A 744 13.94 9.31 2.66
C PHE A 744 15.41 9.45 2.20
N ASN A 745 15.62 9.84 0.94
CA ASN A 745 16.94 10.02 0.33
C ASN A 745 17.61 11.37 0.68
N GLY A 746 16.92 12.22 1.42
CA GLY A 746 17.42 13.52 1.85
C GLY A 746 18.45 13.43 2.98
N SER A 747 18.92 14.59 3.46
CA SER A 747 19.82 14.69 4.63
C SER A 747 19.09 15.00 5.94
N ALA A 748 17.77 15.18 5.89
CA ALA A 748 16.90 15.49 7.01
C ALA A 748 15.45 15.14 6.64
N LEU A 749 14.57 15.07 7.62
CA LEU A 749 13.14 14.90 7.39
C LEU A 749 12.58 16.08 6.60
N ASN A 750 11.77 15.81 5.58
CA ASN A 750 11.09 16.86 4.83
C ASN A 750 9.94 17.44 5.65
N ASN A 751 10.20 18.57 6.32
CA ASN A 751 9.21 19.26 7.14
C ASN A 751 8.08 19.89 6.34
N ASP A 752 8.11 19.91 5.00
CA ASP A 752 6.94 20.31 4.19
C ASP A 752 5.94 19.16 4.02
N GLN A 753 6.40 17.91 4.20
CA GLN A 753 5.60 16.71 4.05
C GLN A 753 5.22 16.06 5.38
N TRP A 754 6.02 16.28 6.44
CA TRP A 754 5.88 15.58 7.72
C TRP A 754 5.86 16.53 8.92
N TYR A 755 5.04 16.21 9.91
CA TYR A 755 5.18 16.68 11.29
C TYR A 755 6.02 15.67 12.08
N TYR A 756 6.78 16.15 13.07
CA TYR A 756 7.29 15.28 14.13
C TYR A 756 6.17 14.94 15.11
N ARG A 757 6.07 13.66 15.49
CA ARG A 757 5.25 13.23 16.63
C ARG A 757 5.99 13.59 17.93
N ILE A 758 5.50 14.59 18.65
CA ILE A 758 6.07 15.03 19.93
C ILE A 758 5.03 14.88 21.05
N GLY A 759 5.47 14.43 22.21
CA GLY A 759 4.63 14.34 23.40
C GLY A 759 4.92 13.12 24.26
N SER A 760 4.33 13.09 25.45
CA SER A 760 4.51 12.00 26.41
C SER A 760 3.37 10.99 26.29
N ASN A 761 3.70 9.72 26.07
CA ASN A 761 2.75 8.61 26.14
C ASN A 761 3.34 7.44 26.94
N ALA A 762 2.54 6.86 27.84
CA ALA A 762 2.92 5.77 28.73
C ALA A 762 4.29 6.00 29.43
N TYR A 763 5.34 5.28 29.01
CA TYR A 763 6.69 5.37 29.58
C TYR A 763 7.68 6.16 28.72
N THR A 764 7.19 6.84 27.67
CA THR A 764 8.02 7.44 26.62
C THR A 764 7.71 8.91 26.41
N ASP A 765 8.75 9.72 26.23
CA ASP A 765 8.64 11.02 25.57
C ASP A 765 9.05 10.85 24.09
N ASN A 766 8.12 11.00 23.16
CA ASN A 766 8.47 11.11 21.75
C ASN A 766 9.11 12.48 21.49
N LYS A 767 10.29 12.45 20.88
CA LYS A 767 11.18 13.60 20.73
C LYS A 767 11.60 13.75 19.27
N LYS A 768 11.63 14.99 18.80
CA LYS A 768 12.13 15.35 17.45
C LYS A 768 13.57 14.91 17.23
N GLU A 769 14.40 15.00 18.26
CA GLU A 769 15.82 14.65 18.23
C GLU A 769 16.08 13.14 18.08
N ASN A 770 15.03 12.33 18.17
CA ASN A 770 15.08 10.89 17.92
C ASN A 770 14.69 10.53 16.48
N VAL A 771 14.30 11.49 15.65
CA VAL A 771 13.96 11.25 14.24
C VAL A 771 15.06 11.84 13.37
N SER A 772 15.62 11.03 12.47
CA SER A 772 16.65 11.46 11.52
C SER A 772 16.46 10.79 10.17
N VAL A 773 17.02 11.39 9.12
CA VAL A 773 17.05 10.81 7.77
C VAL A 773 18.52 10.72 7.35
N SER A 774 18.98 9.51 7.05
CA SER A 774 20.35 9.26 6.58
C SER A 774 20.44 7.95 5.81
N ASP A 775 21.37 7.88 4.85
CA ASP A 775 21.66 6.68 4.06
C ASP A 775 20.45 6.12 3.28
N GLY A 776 19.49 6.99 2.91
CA GLY A 776 18.25 6.58 2.26
C GLY A 776 17.18 6.03 3.21
N PHE A 777 17.34 6.21 4.53
CA PHE A 777 16.39 5.70 5.52
C PHE A 777 15.91 6.81 6.46
N LEU A 778 14.62 6.74 6.81
CA LEU A 778 14.11 7.33 8.04
C LEU A 778 14.52 6.44 9.21
N ARG A 779 15.14 7.03 10.23
CA ARG A 779 15.61 6.34 11.44
C ARG A 779 14.96 6.93 12.68
N ILE A 780 14.39 6.07 13.51
CA ILE A 780 13.82 6.44 14.82
C ILE A 780 14.68 5.83 15.92
N ALA A 781 15.39 6.68 16.65
CA ALA A 781 16.20 6.29 17.79
C ALA A 781 15.34 5.97 19.02
N LEU A 782 15.70 4.88 19.68
CA LEU A 782 15.10 4.34 20.90
C LEU A 782 16.10 4.53 22.03
N LYS A 783 15.73 5.26 23.10
CA LYS A 783 16.69 5.66 24.15
C LYS A 783 16.12 5.50 25.55
N LYS A 784 17.01 5.20 26.50
CA LYS A 784 16.79 5.42 27.92
C LYS A 784 17.30 6.81 28.29
N GLU A 785 16.46 7.59 28.93
CA GLU A 785 16.79 8.94 29.35
C GLU A 785 17.62 8.95 30.64
N PRO A 786 18.63 9.84 30.76
CA PRO A 786 19.42 9.96 31.98
C PRO A 786 18.53 10.25 33.21
N ALA A 787 18.83 9.62 34.35
CA ALA A 787 18.06 9.85 35.57
C ALA A 787 18.05 11.35 35.95
N GLY A 788 16.85 11.90 36.19
CA GLY A 788 16.66 13.30 36.55
C GLY A 788 16.54 14.29 35.38
N SER A 789 16.43 13.81 34.13
CA SER A 789 16.28 14.63 32.92
C SER A 789 14.97 15.44 32.83
N GLY A 790 14.00 15.19 33.72
CA GLY A 790 12.71 15.90 33.72
C GLY A 790 11.83 15.47 32.54
N GLY A 791 11.19 14.30 32.67
CA GLY A 791 10.40 13.66 31.61
C GLY A 791 10.14 12.18 31.94
N ARG A 792 9.72 11.41 30.95
CA ARG A 792 9.59 9.95 31.03
C ARG A 792 10.96 9.27 30.96
N ALA A 793 11.02 8.01 31.40
CA ALA A 793 12.27 7.26 31.53
C ALA A 793 12.87 6.85 30.18
N TYR A 794 12.07 6.83 29.11
CA TYR A 794 12.48 6.46 27.77
C TYR A 794 12.09 7.56 26.79
N SER A 795 12.77 7.59 25.64
CA SER A 795 12.35 8.38 24.50
C SER A 795 12.41 7.57 23.22
N GLY A 796 11.45 7.89 22.34
CA GLY A 796 11.35 7.36 20.98
C GLY A 796 11.07 8.51 20.03
N GLY A 797 10.52 8.23 18.86
CA GLY A 797 10.15 9.25 17.88
C GLY A 797 9.01 8.80 16.98
N GLY A 798 8.63 9.66 16.06
CA GLY A 798 7.68 9.34 15.02
C GLY A 798 7.43 10.52 14.11
N ILE A 799 6.82 10.24 12.96
CA ILE A 799 6.42 11.24 11.99
C ILE A 799 4.97 11.05 11.59
N ILE A 800 4.33 12.15 11.20
CA ILE A 800 2.92 12.21 10.83
C ILE A 800 2.82 12.94 9.49
N THR A 801 2.09 12.45 8.51
CA THR A 801 1.94 13.19 7.24
C THR A 801 1.29 14.54 7.49
N LYS A 802 1.71 15.59 6.78
CA LYS A 802 0.97 16.85 6.69
C LYS A 802 -0.27 16.74 5.79
N PRO A 803 -0.20 16.15 4.57
CA PRO A 803 -1.39 15.93 3.78
C PRO A 803 -2.28 14.84 4.39
N LEU A 804 -3.59 15.01 4.22
CA LEU A 804 -4.60 13.99 4.46
C LEU A 804 -4.60 12.99 3.31
N LEU A 805 -4.52 11.71 3.63
CA LEU A 805 -4.52 10.61 2.67
C LEU A 805 -5.86 9.88 2.76
N GLY A 806 -6.62 9.85 1.66
CA GLY A 806 -7.94 9.21 1.57
C GLY A 806 -7.90 7.73 1.18
N TYR A 807 -8.99 7.21 0.63
CA TYR A 807 -9.01 5.82 0.14
C TYR A 807 -7.88 5.54 -0.85
N GLY A 808 -7.27 4.38 -0.69
CA GLY A 808 -6.09 4.03 -1.43
C GLY A 808 -5.31 2.90 -0.79
N TYR A 809 -4.10 2.70 -1.31
CA TYR A 809 -3.15 1.75 -0.78
C TYR A 809 -1.97 2.48 -0.15
N TYR A 810 -1.62 2.09 1.06
CA TYR A 810 -0.53 2.61 1.87
C TYR A 810 0.54 1.54 1.99
N GLU A 811 1.81 1.89 1.82
CA GLU A 811 2.91 0.96 2.06
C GLU A 811 4.14 1.62 2.63
N THR A 812 4.82 0.87 3.48
CA THR A 812 6.14 1.20 3.95
C THR A 812 7.02 -0.04 3.99
N ARG A 813 8.32 0.15 3.80
CA ARG A 813 9.32 -0.91 3.96
C ARG A 813 10.12 -0.65 5.22
N PHE A 814 10.00 -1.55 6.19
CA PHE A 814 10.38 -1.33 7.59
C PHE A 814 11.25 -2.47 8.13
N LYS A 815 12.19 -2.11 9.00
CA LYS A 815 13.01 -3.05 9.78
C LYS A 815 12.97 -2.71 11.26
N GLN A 816 12.66 -3.72 12.06
CA GLN A 816 12.40 -3.64 13.49
C GLN A 816 13.64 -3.96 14.35
N TRP A 817 13.66 -3.45 15.57
CA TRP A 817 14.61 -3.86 16.62
C TRP A 817 14.10 -5.06 17.42
N ASN A 818 14.98 -5.95 17.91
CA ASN A 818 14.59 -7.26 18.47
C ASN A 818 14.84 -7.46 19.97
N LYS A 819 14.80 -6.39 20.76
CA LYS A 819 14.93 -6.46 22.23
C LYS A 819 13.70 -5.90 22.90
N GLU A 820 13.46 -6.33 24.13
CA GLU A 820 12.25 -5.99 24.87
C GLU A 820 12.12 -4.48 25.12
N GLY A 821 10.89 -3.95 24.94
CA GLY A 821 10.49 -2.67 25.53
C GLY A 821 9.78 -1.70 24.60
N PHE A 822 10.06 -1.69 23.30
CA PHE A 822 9.46 -0.72 22.37
C PHE A 822 8.36 -1.35 21.53
N HIS A 823 7.49 -0.50 21.03
CA HIS A 823 6.37 -0.82 20.18
C HIS A 823 6.44 0.11 18.97
N SER A 824 6.58 -0.46 17.78
CA SER A 824 6.66 0.28 16.52
C SER A 824 5.38 0.08 15.72
N SER A 825 4.89 1.14 15.09
CA SER A 825 3.63 1.09 14.37
C SER A 825 3.64 1.90 13.06
N PHE A 826 2.81 1.42 12.14
CA PHE A 826 2.42 2.02 10.86
C PHE A 826 0.91 2.03 10.84
N TRP A 827 0.31 3.21 11.03
CA TRP A 827 -1.11 3.34 11.27
C TRP A 827 -1.66 4.63 10.66
N ILE A 828 -2.94 4.66 10.35
CA ILE A 828 -3.64 5.89 9.92
C ILE A 828 -4.64 6.29 10.98
N ALA A 829 -4.68 7.59 11.27
CA ALA A 829 -5.68 8.20 12.14
C ALA A 829 -5.81 9.69 11.80
N GLY A 830 -7.04 10.22 11.83
CA GLY A 830 -7.29 11.66 11.75
C GLY A 830 -6.74 12.41 12.97
N LEU A 831 -6.34 13.67 12.79
CA LEU A 831 -5.97 14.52 13.93
C LEU A 831 -7.23 14.98 14.65
N ASN A 832 -7.38 14.61 15.92
CA ASN A 832 -8.37 15.24 16.78
C ASN A 832 -8.06 16.76 16.83
N GLN A 833 -9.06 17.65 16.77
CA GLN A 833 -8.80 19.10 16.75
C GLN A 833 -8.28 19.66 18.10
N ARG A 834 -7.64 18.84 18.94
CA ARG A 834 -6.98 19.22 20.20
C ARG A 834 -5.47 18.99 20.21
N VAL A 835 -4.86 18.87 19.04
CA VAL A 835 -3.42 18.97 18.89
C VAL A 835 -2.99 20.43 18.99
N THR A 836 -2.16 20.75 19.98
CA THR A 836 -1.52 22.06 20.05
C THR A 836 -0.28 22.02 19.16
N VAL A 837 -0.27 22.80 18.08
CA VAL A 837 0.95 22.99 17.28
C VAL A 837 1.84 23.99 18.02
N LEU A 838 2.97 23.53 18.56
CA LEU A 838 4.02 24.41 19.09
C LEU A 838 5.17 24.41 18.08
N ASP A 839 5.58 25.59 17.64
CA ASP A 839 6.74 25.79 16.74
C ASP A 839 6.72 24.99 15.41
N GLY A 840 5.51 24.69 14.89
CA GLY A 840 5.34 23.94 13.64
C GLY A 840 5.35 22.41 13.82
N ASP A 841 5.64 21.94 15.03
CA ASP A 841 5.62 20.53 15.41
C ASP A 841 4.39 20.22 16.28
N GLN A 842 3.90 18.98 16.23
CA GLN A 842 2.61 18.61 16.83
C GLN A 842 2.77 17.97 18.21
N LEU A 843 2.11 18.54 19.22
CA LEU A 843 1.95 17.96 20.56
C LEU A 843 0.61 17.24 20.68
N TYR A 844 0.70 15.92 20.88
CA TYR A 844 -0.47 15.05 20.97
C TYR A 844 -1.16 15.12 22.35
N SER A 845 -2.49 15.27 22.33
CA SER A 845 -3.37 15.19 23.49
C SER A 845 -4.43 14.09 23.29
N PRO A 846 -4.66 13.20 24.26
CA PRO A 846 -5.46 11.99 24.06
C PRO A 846 -6.98 12.18 24.04
N THR A 847 -7.50 13.42 24.08
CA THR A 847 -8.96 13.63 24.15
C THR A 847 -9.61 13.52 22.76
N THR A 848 -10.53 12.57 22.61
CA THR A 848 -11.31 12.35 21.37
C THR A 848 -12.51 13.31 21.30
N ASP A 849 -12.31 14.50 20.76
CA ASP A 849 -13.41 15.46 20.54
C ASP A 849 -14.20 15.19 19.24
N TYR A 850 -13.67 14.32 18.37
CA TYR A 850 -14.20 14.04 17.03
C TYR A 850 -14.17 12.55 16.73
N GLN A 851 -14.99 12.14 15.76
CA GLN A 851 -14.97 10.76 15.27
C GLN A 851 -13.74 10.53 14.40
N VAL A 852 -12.96 9.52 14.76
CA VAL A 852 -11.73 9.17 14.05
C VAL A 852 -11.71 7.65 13.84
N ASN A 853 -11.43 7.23 12.61
CA ASN A 853 -11.02 5.85 12.39
C ASN A 853 -9.54 5.74 12.71
N GLU A 854 -9.14 4.63 13.29
CA GLU A 854 -7.75 4.25 13.43
C GLU A 854 -7.58 2.89 12.77
N ILE A 855 -6.64 2.78 11.83
CA ILE A 855 -6.35 1.53 11.13
C ILE A 855 -4.87 1.23 11.25
N ASP A 856 -4.56 0.08 11.83
CA ASP A 856 -3.19 -0.33 12.15
C ASP A 856 -2.68 -1.26 11.06
N GLY A 857 -1.92 -0.68 10.12
CA GLY A 857 -1.26 -1.40 9.03
C GLY A 857 -0.19 -2.35 9.56
N PHE A 858 0.54 -1.95 10.59
CA PHE A 858 1.17 -2.86 11.54
C PHE A 858 1.30 -2.22 12.94
N GLU A 859 1.26 -3.08 13.96
CA GLU A 859 1.74 -2.85 15.31
C GLU A 859 2.69 -4.01 15.66
N ILE A 860 3.94 -3.71 16.03
CA ILE A 860 4.97 -4.72 16.31
C ILE A 860 5.66 -4.40 17.62
N ASP A 861 5.57 -5.32 18.58
CA ASP A 861 6.36 -5.29 19.81
C ASP A 861 7.80 -5.74 19.50
N THR A 862 8.80 -4.98 19.92
CA THR A 862 10.21 -5.34 19.70
C THR A 862 10.63 -6.61 20.46
N SER A 863 9.81 -7.08 21.41
CA SER A 863 9.98 -8.38 22.10
C SER A 863 9.43 -9.58 21.32
N HIS A 864 8.57 -9.34 20.34
CA HIS A 864 7.94 -10.34 19.48
C HIS A 864 7.96 -9.83 18.03
N PRO A 865 9.16 -9.64 17.44
CA PRO A 865 9.27 -9.10 16.08
C PRO A 865 8.67 -10.05 15.03
N ASP A 866 8.42 -11.30 15.39
CA ASP A 866 7.68 -12.32 14.65
C ASP A 866 6.15 -12.19 14.73
N GLY A 867 5.63 -11.15 15.38
CA GLY A 867 4.19 -10.91 15.53
C GLY A 867 3.75 -9.56 14.96
N VAL A 868 3.32 -9.55 13.71
CA VAL A 868 2.76 -8.36 13.04
C VAL A 868 1.28 -8.24 13.36
N MET A 869 0.90 -7.32 14.25
CA MET A 869 -0.49 -7.10 14.65
C MET A 869 -1.18 -6.10 13.73
N THR A 870 -2.45 -6.34 13.39
CA THR A 870 -3.30 -5.43 12.62
C THR A 870 -4.69 -5.33 13.24
N ALA A 871 -5.29 -4.15 13.17
CA ALA A 871 -6.62 -3.88 13.70
C ALA A 871 -7.28 -2.67 13.01
N GLY A 872 -8.56 -2.48 13.31
CA GLY A 872 -9.34 -1.32 12.87
C GLY A 872 -10.32 -0.88 13.94
N HIS A 873 -10.28 0.40 14.28
CA HIS A 873 -10.94 1.00 15.43
C HIS A 873 -11.83 2.19 15.05
N TYR A 874 -12.95 2.32 15.75
CA TYR A 874 -13.79 3.51 15.73
C TYR A 874 -13.69 4.25 17.06
N TRP A 875 -13.38 5.55 16.98
CA TRP A 875 -13.37 6.48 18.10
C TRP A 875 -14.47 7.51 17.93
N TRP A 876 -15.16 7.89 19.00
CA TRP A 876 -16.18 8.92 19.00
C TRP A 876 -16.16 9.76 20.29
N PRO A 877 -16.82 10.94 20.31
CA PRO A 877 -16.78 11.85 21.45
C PRO A 877 -17.05 11.19 22.81
N GLY A 878 -16.24 11.58 23.81
CA GLY A 878 -16.33 11.03 25.16
C GLY A 878 -15.52 9.76 25.38
N ASP A 879 -14.44 9.56 24.60
CA ASP A 879 -13.48 8.44 24.71
C ASP A 879 -14.10 7.06 24.56
N ALA A 880 -15.22 6.96 23.85
CA ALA A 880 -15.82 5.67 23.60
C ALA A 880 -15.30 5.09 22.28
N HIS A 881 -14.98 3.79 22.37
CA HIS A 881 -14.05 3.07 21.50
C HIS A 881 -14.66 1.74 21.12
N LEU A 882 -14.63 1.41 19.83
CA LEU A 882 -15.03 0.12 19.31
C LEU A 882 -13.91 -0.43 18.43
N THR A 883 -13.25 -1.50 18.89
CA THR A 883 -12.43 -2.35 18.02
C THR A 883 -13.36 -3.13 17.10
N TYR A 884 -13.61 -2.58 15.91
CA TYR A 884 -14.53 -3.16 14.95
C TYR A 884 -13.88 -4.32 14.19
N VAL A 885 -12.62 -4.14 13.77
CA VAL A 885 -11.78 -5.21 13.24
C VAL A 885 -10.84 -5.66 14.36
N PRO A 886 -11.04 -6.86 14.94
CA PRO A 886 -10.27 -7.32 16.08
C PRO A 886 -8.80 -7.53 15.71
N TYR A 887 -7.92 -7.43 16.69
CA TYR A 887 -6.50 -7.74 16.50
C TYR A 887 -6.31 -9.13 15.92
N THR A 888 -5.51 -9.21 14.86
CA THR A 888 -4.99 -10.47 14.30
C THR A 888 -3.49 -10.32 14.11
N THR A 889 -2.76 -11.39 14.42
CA THR A 889 -1.30 -11.44 14.30
C THR A 889 -0.93 -12.29 13.09
N TYR A 890 -0.11 -11.73 12.20
CA TYR A 890 0.61 -12.46 11.16
C TYR A 890 1.99 -12.83 11.67
N SER A 891 2.36 -14.12 11.57
CA SER A 891 3.55 -14.67 12.23
C SER A 891 4.44 -15.52 11.33
N GLU A 892 4.44 -15.26 10.02
CA GLU A 892 5.30 -15.98 9.08
C GLU A 892 6.63 -15.23 8.79
N VAL A 893 6.78 -13.99 9.26
CA VAL A 893 7.99 -13.17 9.10
C VAL A 893 8.48 -12.66 10.46
N ASP A 894 9.80 -12.56 10.63
CA ASP A 894 10.42 -11.85 11.75
C ASP A 894 10.87 -10.47 11.27
N SER A 895 10.14 -9.44 11.69
CA SER A 895 10.33 -8.04 11.29
C SER A 895 11.74 -7.49 11.57
N SER A 896 12.56 -8.20 12.36
CA SER A 896 13.92 -7.81 12.72
C SER A 896 15.02 -8.49 11.90
N ASP A 897 14.71 -9.56 11.17
CA ASP A 897 15.70 -10.33 10.38
C ASP A 897 16.16 -9.58 9.12
N GLY A 898 15.38 -8.60 8.69
CA GLY A 898 15.59 -7.84 7.47
C GLY A 898 14.58 -6.70 7.32
N PHE A 899 14.57 -6.10 6.14
CA PHE A 899 13.50 -5.18 5.76
C PHE A 899 12.37 -5.97 5.15
N HIS A 900 11.16 -5.74 5.65
CA HIS A 900 9.92 -6.28 5.11
C HIS A 900 9.02 -5.15 4.62
N THR A 901 8.14 -5.49 3.69
CA THR A 901 7.18 -4.54 3.12
C THR A 901 5.83 -4.73 3.77
N TYR A 902 5.25 -3.67 4.32
CA TYR A 902 3.96 -3.69 4.99
C TYR A 902 3.00 -2.81 4.23
N GLY A 903 1.87 -3.39 3.86
CA GLY A 903 0.86 -2.73 3.04
C GLY A 903 -0.53 -2.78 3.67
N MET A 904 -1.31 -1.74 3.40
CA MET A 904 -2.71 -1.67 3.77
C MET A 904 -3.53 -1.02 2.64
N GLU A 905 -4.58 -1.71 2.17
CA GLU A 905 -5.55 -1.16 1.22
C GLU A 905 -6.80 -0.73 1.99
N TRP A 906 -7.11 0.56 1.97
CA TRP A 906 -8.33 1.11 2.53
C TRP A 906 -9.27 1.55 1.41
N THR A 907 -10.40 0.85 1.30
CA THR A 907 -11.44 1.10 0.30
C THR A 907 -12.71 1.61 0.98
N PRO A 908 -13.72 2.10 0.24
CA PRO A 908 -15.00 2.51 0.83
C PRO A 908 -15.76 1.45 1.63
N THR A 909 -15.39 0.17 1.52
CA THR A 909 -16.13 -0.93 2.17
C THR A 909 -15.26 -1.90 2.96
N LYS A 910 -13.94 -1.89 2.73
CA LYS A 910 -13.04 -2.93 3.22
C LYS A 910 -11.67 -2.37 3.53
N ILE A 911 -10.99 -3.06 4.44
CA ILE A 911 -9.55 -2.96 4.63
C ILE A 911 -8.89 -4.29 4.27
N LYS A 912 -7.71 -4.23 3.66
CA LYS A 912 -6.88 -5.40 3.38
C LYS A 912 -5.45 -5.16 3.87
N PHE A 913 -4.83 -6.19 4.45
CA PHE A 913 -3.49 -6.10 5.01
C PHE A 913 -2.53 -7.05 4.29
N TYR A 914 -1.30 -6.57 4.13
CA TYR A 914 -0.26 -7.20 3.33
C TYR A 914 1.07 -7.20 4.08
N VAL A 915 1.79 -8.32 4.03
CA VAL A 915 3.18 -8.41 4.50
C VAL A 915 4.01 -9.08 3.42
N ASP A 916 5.12 -8.46 3.04
CA ASP A 916 5.89 -8.72 1.81
C ASP A 916 4.97 -8.88 0.61
N GLY A 917 3.93 -8.04 0.61
CA GLY A 917 2.87 -8.00 -0.36
C GLY A 917 1.89 -9.19 -0.36
N LYS A 918 2.10 -10.22 0.45
CA LYS A 918 1.13 -11.31 0.63
C LYS A 918 -0.07 -10.76 1.38
N MET A 919 -1.23 -10.72 0.72
CA MET A 919 -2.49 -10.42 1.41
C MET A 919 -2.77 -11.56 2.39
N PHE A 920 -2.77 -11.27 3.68
CA PHE A 920 -3.06 -12.27 4.71
C PHE A 920 -4.41 -12.02 5.38
N ARG A 921 -5.01 -10.85 5.14
CA ARG A 921 -6.27 -10.45 5.78
C ARG A 921 -7.06 -9.47 4.93
N GLU A 922 -8.36 -9.69 4.82
CA GLU A 922 -9.35 -8.78 4.24
C GLU A 922 -10.57 -8.76 5.16
N GLU A 923 -11.00 -7.56 5.53
CA GLU A 923 -12.09 -7.36 6.48
C GLU A 923 -13.05 -6.31 5.96
N PHE A 924 -14.34 -6.54 6.24
CA PHE A 924 -15.36 -5.54 6.01
C PHE A 924 -15.17 -4.39 7.00
N TYR A 925 -15.13 -3.16 6.52
CA TYR A 925 -14.83 -1.97 7.34
C TYR A 925 -15.58 -0.72 6.83
N PRO A 926 -16.93 -0.68 6.96
CA PRO A 926 -17.72 0.50 6.63
C PRO A 926 -17.78 1.47 7.81
N GLY A 927 -17.63 2.78 7.61
CA GLY A 927 -17.75 3.71 8.74
C GLY A 927 -17.43 5.17 8.42
N PRO A 928 -17.61 6.08 9.39
CA PRO A 928 -17.43 7.51 9.19
C PRO A 928 -15.97 7.83 8.93
N HIS A 929 -15.61 8.25 7.72
CA HIS A 929 -14.22 8.56 7.40
C HIS A 929 -13.95 10.05 7.61
N GLY A 930 -13.51 10.38 8.83
CA GLY A 930 -12.89 11.64 9.22
C GLY A 930 -13.43 12.91 8.56
N ALA A 931 -14.44 13.53 9.18
CA ALA A 931 -14.68 14.95 9.02
C ALA A 931 -13.51 15.74 9.64
N GLY A 932 -12.54 16.11 8.80
CA GLY A 932 -11.92 17.42 8.90
C GLY A 932 -12.58 18.28 7.82
N THR A 933 -12.90 19.53 8.12
CA THR A 933 -13.62 20.49 7.25
C THR A 933 -12.95 20.82 5.91
N GLN A 934 -12.03 19.98 5.41
CA GLN A 934 -11.25 20.10 4.17
C GLN A 934 -10.80 18.74 3.57
N GLY A 935 -11.59 17.66 3.64
CA GLY A 935 -11.42 16.50 2.75
C GLY A 935 -11.37 15.12 3.41
N ARG A 936 -11.82 14.12 2.64
CA ARG A 936 -12.05 12.70 2.96
C ARG A 936 -10.76 11.89 3.22
N GLY A 937 -9.90 12.32 4.14
CA GLY A 937 -8.60 11.66 4.40
C GLY A 937 -8.16 11.61 5.85
N GLN A 938 -7.10 10.86 6.10
CA GLN A 938 -6.48 10.66 7.41
C GLN A 938 -4.97 10.92 7.35
N HIS A 939 -4.36 11.21 8.48
CA HIS A 939 -2.91 11.28 8.56
C HIS A 939 -2.33 9.88 8.70
N LEU A 940 -1.18 9.64 8.07
CA LEU A 940 -0.35 8.49 8.35
C LEU A 940 0.56 8.79 9.53
N TRP A 941 0.78 7.78 10.37
CA TRP A 941 1.68 7.79 11.51
C TRP A 941 2.71 6.65 11.41
N LEU A 942 3.99 7.01 11.49
CA LEU A 942 5.11 6.05 11.66
C LEU A 942 5.78 6.33 13.00
N THR A 943 5.69 5.40 13.96
CA THR A 943 5.98 5.75 15.35
C THR A 943 6.60 4.62 16.15
N SER A 944 7.47 4.95 17.11
CA SER A 944 8.02 3.99 18.06
C SER A 944 8.03 4.54 19.48
N LEU A 945 7.48 3.78 20.43
CA LEU A 945 7.40 4.15 21.84
C LEU A 945 7.38 2.93 22.78
N VAL A 946 7.76 3.10 24.04
CA VAL A 946 7.55 2.15 25.13
C VAL A 946 6.14 2.31 25.69
N TYR A 947 5.28 1.32 25.41
CA TYR A 947 3.95 1.22 26.02
C TYR A 947 3.91 0.25 27.21
N LYS A 948 4.83 -0.72 27.26
CA LYS A 948 4.88 -1.78 28.27
C LYS A 948 6.31 -2.03 28.76
N LEU A 949 6.44 -2.41 30.02
CA LEU A 949 7.69 -2.80 30.67
C LEU A 949 7.80 -4.33 30.80
N PRO A 950 9.00 -4.91 30.94
CA PRO A 950 10.33 -4.25 31.06
C PRO A 950 10.94 -3.80 29.72
N VAL A 951 12.07 -3.07 29.78
CA VAL A 951 12.86 -2.61 28.63
C VAL A 951 14.28 -3.15 28.77
N ALA A 952 14.91 -3.54 27.67
CA ALA A 952 16.31 -3.98 27.62
C ALA A 952 17.29 -2.79 27.70
N ASP A 953 17.37 -2.19 28.89
CA ASP A 953 18.15 -0.97 29.15
C ASP A 953 19.62 -1.05 28.76
N ASP A 954 20.24 -2.23 28.91
CA ASP A 954 21.65 -2.50 28.61
C ASP A 954 21.94 -2.55 27.11
N GLN A 955 20.91 -2.57 26.27
CA GLN A 955 20.99 -2.63 24.81
C GLN A 955 20.59 -1.30 24.13
N LEU A 956 20.40 -0.23 24.92
CA LEU A 956 20.07 1.11 24.41
C LEU A 956 21.32 2.01 24.35
N PRO A 957 21.40 2.97 23.40
CA PRO A 957 20.37 3.31 22.41
C PRO A 957 20.30 2.31 21.26
N ALA A 958 19.09 2.16 20.71
CA ALA A 958 18.81 1.36 19.53
C ALA A 958 18.07 2.21 18.49
N GLU A 959 17.70 1.62 17.35
CA GLU A 959 16.91 2.30 16.34
C GLU A 959 16.02 1.31 15.56
N VAL A 960 15.00 1.87 14.91
CA VAL A 960 14.23 1.20 13.85
C VAL A 960 14.33 2.03 12.58
N THR A 961 14.17 1.39 11.43
CA THR A 961 14.45 2.02 10.13
C THR A 961 13.34 1.78 9.13
N TYR A 962 12.96 2.84 8.43
CA TYR A 962 12.03 2.81 7.30
C TYR A 962 12.78 3.22 6.03
N ASP A 963 12.63 2.44 4.98
CA ASP A 963 13.24 2.65 3.65
C ASP A 963 12.43 3.67 2.85
N TYR A 964 11.11 3.50 2.79
CA TYR A 964 10.22 4.45 2.14
C TYR A 964 8.83 4.42 2.73
N PHE A 965 8.04 5.44 2.41
CA PHE A 965 6.58 5.40 2.49
C PHE A 965 5.95 5.79 1.15
N LYS A 966 4.91 5.06 0.74
CA LYS A 966 4.15 5.30 -0.49
C LYS A 966 2.65 5.22 -0.25
N PHE A 967 1.92 6.12 -0.90
CA PHE A 967 0.47 6.12 -0.94
C PHE A 967 -0.02 6.25 -2.39
N TYR A 968 -0.89 5.31 -2.76
CA TYR A 968 -1.52 5.24 -4.07
C TYR A 968 -3.02 5.46 -3.92
N THR A 969 -3.57 6.43 -4.64
CA THR A 969 -5.02 6.68 -4.68
C THR A 969 -5.66 5.98 -5.87
N LYS A 970 -6.98 5.79 -5.82
CA LYS A 970 -7.80 5.28 -6.91
C LYS A 970 -9.08 6.09 -7.00
N ASP A 971 -9.55 6.36 -8.21
CA ASP A 971 -10.88 6.90 -8.40
C ASP A 971 -11.93 5.81 -8.13
N TYR A 972 -12.70 6.01 -7.06
CA TYR A 972 -13.80 5.13 -6.66
C TYR A 972 -15.16 5.61 -7.18
N GLY A 973 -15.20 6.67 -8.00
CA GLY A 973 -16.43 7.25 -8.54
C GLY A 973 -17.30 7.90 -7.48
N LEU A 974 -16.68 8.48 -6.45
CA LEU A 974 -17.37 9.08 -5.31
C LEU A 974 -17.80 10.53 -5.54
N ASP A 975 -17.23 11.18 -6.54
CA ASP A 975 -17.59 12.54 -6.94
C ASP A 975 -18.80 12.52 -7.86
N ALA A 976 -19.70 13.48 -7.65
CA ALA A 976 -20.86 13.62 -8.51
C ALA A 976 -20.45 14.18 -9.89
N PRO A 977 -20.98 13.63 -11.01
CA PRO A 977 -20.81 14.23 -12.33
C PRO A 977 -21.33 15.67 -12.38
N LEU A 978 -20.69 16.52 -13.18
CA LEU A 978 -21.06 17.95 -13.32
C LEU A 978 -22.50 18.18 -13.81
N ASP A 979 -23.07 17.22 -14.53
CA ASP A 979 -24.42 17.25 -15.08
C ASP A 979 -25.45 16.52 -14.19
N ALA A 980 -25.03 16.03 -13.02
CA ALA A 980 -25.94 15.39 -12.09
C ALA A 980 -26.81 16.41 -11.34
N VAL A 981 -28.08 16.07 -11.14
CA VAL A 981 -28.99 16.84 -10.29
C VAL A 981 -28.98 16.21 -8.90
N ILE A 982 -28.51 16.94 -7.89
CA ILE A 982 -28.45 16.49 -6.50
C ILE A 982 -29.54 17.20 -5.70
N VAL A 983 -30.20 16.44 -4.81
CA VAL A 983 -31.07 16.97 -3.77
C VAL A 983 -30.52 16.50 -2.43
N ASP A 984 -29.98 17.43 -1.66
CA ASP A 984 -29.43 17.18 -0.33
C ASP A 984 -30.51 17.38 0.76
N ASN A 985 -30.26 16.91 1.99
CA ASN A 985 -31.18 17.03 3.11
C ASN A 985 -31.38 18.49 3.60
N GLY A 986 -30.50 19.41 3.19
CA GLY A 986 -30.62 20.85 3.40
C GLY A 986 -31.46 21.58 2.35
N ASP A 987 -31.82 20.92 1.25
CA ASP A 987 -32.50 21.57 0.13
C ASP A 987 -34.02 21.75 0.35
N PRO A 988 -34.64 22.79 -0.25
CA PRO A 988 -36.09 22.95 -0.24
C PRO A 988 -36.87 21.79 -0.87
N SER A 989 -36.18 20.97 -1.68
CA SER A 989 -36.69 19.77 -2.37
C SER A 989 -36.65 18.51 -1.49
N TYR A 990 -36.18 18.60 -0.25
CA TYR A 990 -36.19 17.53 0.75
C TYR A 990 -37.31 17.75 1.79
N SER A 991 -37.97 16.67 2.21
CA SER A 991 -39.00 16.73 3.26
C SER A 991 -39.11 15.44 4.07
N GLU A 992 -39.55 15.60 5.32
CA GLU A 992 -39.68 14.52 6.31
C GLU A 992 -41.15 14.32 6.73
N THR A 993 -41.55 13.07 6.89
CA THR A 993 -42.80 12.67 7.55
C THR A 993 -42.48 11.76 8.73
N GLY A 994 -42.98 12.12 9.92
CA GLY A 994 -42.70 11.38 11.15
C GLY A 994 -41.74 12.11 12.08
N THR A 995 -40.96 11.38 12.88
CA THR A 995 -40.07 11.94 13.90
C THR A 995 -38.60 11.71 13.52
N TRP A 996 -37.95 12.78 13.06
CA TRP A 996 -36.57 12.76 12.58
C TRP A 996 -35.67 13.66 13.43
N SER A 997 -34.43 13.23 13.63
CA SER A 997 -33.41 13.96 14.37
C SER A 997 -32.15 14.16 13.53
N SER A 998 -31.41 15.24 13.77
CA SER A 998 -30.07 15.43 13.18
C SER A 998 -29.04 14.65 13.98
N THR A 999 -27.99 14.22 13.31
CA THR A 999 -26.82 13.61 13.94
C THR A 999 -25.56 13.94 13.16
N THR A 1000 -24.49 14.16 13.89
CA THR A 1000 -23.12 14.26 13.37
C THR A 1000 -22.39 12.93 13.48
N ASP A 1001 -23.08 11.84 13.88
CA ASP A 1001 -22.49 10.50 14.05
C ASP A 1001 -22.24 9.78 12.73
N ALA A 1002 -22.95 10.16 11.66
CA ALA A 1002 -22.75 9.66 10.31
C ALA A 1002 -22.66 10.85 9.37
N PHE A 1003 -21.73 10.80 8.41
CA PHE A 1003 -21.44 11.93 7.52
C PHE A 1003 -22.26 11.86 6.23
N GLY A 1004 -22.87 12.98 5.87
CA GLY A 1004 -23.59 13.14 4.62
C GLY A 1004 -22.67 13.35 3.42
N TYR A 1005 -23.28 13.52 2.26
CA TYR A 1005 -22.63 14.04 1.06
C TYR A 1005 -22.10 15.44 1.37
N ASP A 1006 -20.88 15.75 0.91
CA ASP A 1006 -20.12 16.96 1.26
C ASP A 1006 -19.95 17.21 2.78
N ASP A 1007 -19.93 16.13 3.57
CA ASP A 1007 -19.68 16.10 5.01
C ASP A 1007 -20.65 16.94 5.87
N ASN A 1008 -21.91 17.04 5.42
CA ASN A 1008 -23.01 17.67 6.16
C ASN A 1008 -23.62 16.76 7.25
N ASP A 1009 -24.37 17.37 8.18
CA ASP A 1009 -25.19 16.66 9.18
C ASP A 1009 -26.17 15.70 8.49
N THR A 1010 -26.35 14.49 9.02
CA THR A 1010 -27.33 13.53 8.50
C THR A 1010 -28.61 13.51 9.32
N ARG A 1011 -29.69 12.98 8.74
CA ARG A 1011 -31.00 12.83 9.38
C ARG A 1011 -31.22 11.37 9.75
N PHE A 1012 -31.82 11.09 10.90
CA PHE A 1012 -32.14 9.71 11.29
C PHE A 1012 -33.50 9.55 11.99
N THR A 1013 -34.05 8.34 11.88
CA THR A 1013 -35.21 7.87 12.64
C THR A 1013 -35.04 6.40 13.06
N ARG A 1014 -35.86 5.97 14.01
CA ARG A 1014 -36.02 4.57 14.44
C ARG A 1014 -37.49 4.13 14.49
N THR A 1015 -38.39 5.01 14.04
CA THR A 1015 -39.83 4.77 14.11
C THR A 1015 -40.27 4.14 12.80
N VAL A 1016 -40.71 2.88 12.85
CA VAL A 1016 -41.21 2.16 11.68
C VAL A 1016 -42.33 2.96 11.00
N GLY A 1017 -42.22 3.16 9.70
CA GLY A 1017 -43.17 3.92 8.89
C GLY A 1017 -42.83 5.40 8.71
N ASP A 1018 -41.84 5.95 9.43
CA ASP A 1018 -41.33 7.30 9.14
C ASP A 1018 -40.69 7.35 7.75
N GLN A 1019 -40.81 8.50 7.07
CA GLN A 1019 -40.39 8.67 5.68
C GLN A 1019 -39.61 9.97 5.45
N VAL A 1020 -38.75 9.93 4.44
CA VAL A 1020 -38.16 11.12 3.80
C VAL A 1020 -38.47 11.09 2.31
N ASN A 1021 -38.60 12.27 1.71
CA ASN A 1021 -38.85 12.45 0.30
C ASN A 1021 -37.87 13.47 -0.29
N TRP A 1022 -37.25 13.11 -1.41
CA TRP A 1022 -36.52 14.01 -2.29
C TRP A 1022 -37.33 14.18 -3.57
N SER A 1023 -37.70 15.41 -3.91
CA SER A 1023 -38.53 15.70 -5.09
C SER A 1023 -37.98 16.86 -5.91
N LYS A 1024 -37.75 16.64 -7.20
CA LYS A 1024 -37.15 17.64 -8.09
C LYS A 1024 -37.68 17.53 -9.52
N ALA A 1025 -38.06 18.66 -10.12
CA ALA A 1025 -38.31 18.74 -11.55
C ALA A 1025 -36.99 18.62 -12.33
N LEU A 1026 -36.93 17.68 -13.29
CA LEU A 1026 -35.77 17.50 -14.17
C LEU A 1026 -35.95 18.34 -15.45
N GLU A 1027 -34.90 19.04 -15.88
CA GLU A 1027 -34.98 20.00 -16.99
C GLU A 1027 -35.16 19.34 -18.36
N THR A 1028 -34.78 18.07 -18.48
CA THR A 1028 -34.88 17.27 -19.70
C THR A 1028 -35.57 15.94 -19.43
N GLU A 1029 -36.52 15.57 -20.30
CA GLU A 1029 -37.05 14.21 -20.35
C GLU A 1029 -35.95 13.23 -20.78
N GLY A 1030 -35.89 12.06 -20.14
CA GLY A 1030 -34.95 11.01 -20.52
C GLY A 1030 -34.71 9.96 -19.43
N ASN A 1031 -33.72 9.11 -19.69
CA ASN A 1031 -33.25 8.11 -18.74
C ASN A 1031 -32.25 8.72 -17.76
N TYR A 1032 -32.48 8.50 -16.47
CA TYR A 1032 -31.60 8.91 -15.39
C TYR A 1032 -31.23 7.71 -14.52
N GLU A 1033 -29.95 7.56 -14.20
CA GLU A 1033 -29.53 6.70 -13.11
C GLU A 1033 -29.78 7.44 -11.79
N VAL A 1034 -30.59 6.84 -10.92
CA VAL A 1034 -30.90 7.37 -9.60
C VAL A 1034 -29.93 6.75 -8.61
N ARG A 1035 -29.19 7.58 -7.87
CA ARG A 1035 -28.28 7.15 -6.81
C ARG A 1035 -28.63 7.81 -5.49
N ILE A 1036 -28.28 7.16 -4.39
CA ILE A 1036 -28.43 7.69 -3.03
C ILE A 1036 -27.09 7.79 -2.36
N TRP A 1037 -26.87 8.82 -1.55
CA TRP A 1037 -25.75 8.82 -0.64
C TRP A 1037 -26.09 7.86 0.51
N ASN A 1038 -25.17 6.96 0.84
CA ASN A 1038 -25.32 6.08 1.99
C ASN A 1038 -24.39 6.54 3.13
N PRO A 1039 -24.91 7.28 4.13
CA PRO A 1039 -24.13 7.71 5.29
C PRO A 1039 -23.50 6.58 6.12
N SER A 1040 -24.00 5.35 5.93
CA SER A 1040 -23.53 4.09 6.52
C SER A 1040 -22.84 4.14 7.87
N PHE A 1041 -23.49 3.54 8.86
CA PHE A 1041 -22.94 3.40 10.21
C PHE A 1041 -23.16 1.99 10.72
N HIS A 1042 -22.32 1.51 11.65
CA HIS A 1042 -22.39 0.13 12.14
C HIS A 1042 -23.75 -0.23 12.80
N ASN A 1043 -24.52 0.78 13.25
CA ASN A 1043 -25.84 0.63 13.85
C ASN A 1043 -27.01 0.98 12.90
N SER A 1044 -26.73 1.21 11.62
CA SER A 1044 -27.74 1.50 10.61
C SER A 1044 -28.62 0.28 10.31
N THR A 1045 -29.80 0.51 9.73
CA THR A 1045 -30.71 -0.54 9.28
C THR A 1045 -30.15 -1.30 8.08
N THR A 1046 -30.51 -2.59 7.96
CA THR A 1046 -30.26 -3.37 6.74
C THR A 1046 -31.49 -3.38 5.81
N GLN A 1047 -32.55 -2.64 6.15
CA GLN A 1047 -33.86 -2.66 5.48
C GLN A 1047 -34.33 -1.24 5.12
N ALA A 1048 -33.45 -0.38 4.61
CA ALA A 1048 -33.83 0.93 4.11
C ALA A 1048 -34.60 0.78 2.78
N MET A 1049 -35.91 1.00 2.79
CA MET A 1049 -36.73 0.85 1.60
C MET A 1049 -36.81 2.18 0.85
N TYR A 1050 -36.16 2.27 -0.31
CA TYR A 1050 -36.30 3.39 -1.25
C TYR A 1050 -37.36 3.07 -2.29
N THR A 1051 -38.17 4.04 -2.67
CA THR A 1051 -39.16 3.94 -3.74
C THR A 1051 -38.94 5.10 -4.71
N VAL A 1052 -38.59 4.76 -5.94
CA VAL A 1052 -38.42 5.72 -7.04
C VAL A 1052 -39.74 5.80 -7.80
N GLN A 1053 -40.32 6.99 -7.89
CA GLN A 1053 -41.47 7.28 -8.75
C GLN A 1053 -40.94 7.73 -10.11
N HIS A 1054 -41.28 7.01 -11.18
CA HIS A 1054 -40.82 7.27 -12.54
C HIS A 1054 -41.97 7.13 -13.55
N ALA A 1055 -41.74 7.46 -14.83
CA ALA A 1055 -42.78 7.49 -15.86
C ALA A 1055 -43.50 6.15 -16.09
N GLY A 1056 -42.83 5.04 -15.76
CA GLY A 1056 -43.37 3.67 -15.85
C GLY A 1056 -44.13 3.17 -14.62
N GLY A 1057 -44.23 3.99 -13.56
CA GLY A 1057 -44.83 3.61 -12.27
C GLY A 1057 -43.88 3.85 -11.10
N SER A 1058 -43.93 2.99 -10.09
CA SER A 1058 -43.00 3.05 -8.95
C SER A 1058 -42.19 1.77 -8.83
N THR A 1059 -40.91 1.93 -8.48
CA THR A 1059 -40.00 0.82 -8.22
C THR A 1059 -39.41 0.96 -6.82
N SER A 1060 -39.50 -0.10 -6.02
CA SER A 1060 -38.92 -0.12 -4.67
C SER A 1060 -37.65 -0.96 -4.61
N VAL A 1061 -36.63 -0.43 -3.93
CA VAL A 1061 -35.32 -1.05 -3.74
C VAL A 1061 -34.99 -1.06 -2.25
N MET A 1062 -34.66 -2.23 -1.71
CA MET A 1062 -34.21 -2.36 -0.33
C MET A 1062 -32.69 -2.29 -0.28
N ILE A 1063 -32.17 -1.32 0.47
CA ILE A 1063 -30.74 -1.08 0.64
C ILE A 1063 -30.34 -1.46 2.06
N ASP A 1064 -29.22 -2.19 2.17
CA ASP A 1064 -28.53 -2.41 3.42
C ASP A 1064 -27.63 -1.20 3.72
N GLN A 1065 -28.04 -0.32 4.64
CA GLN A 1065 -27.26 0.86 5.02
C GLN A 1065 -26.07 0.53 5.93
N LYS A 1066 -25.76 -0.75 6.16
CA LYS A 1066 -24.46 -1.16 6.69
C LYS A 1066 -23.44 -1.44 5.60
N MET A 1067 -23.90 -1.64 4.35
CA MET A 1067 -23.08 -2.03 3.20
C MET A 1067 -22.85 -0.85 2.27
N GLY A 1068 -21.65 -0.72 1.69
CA GLY A 1068 -21.40 0.34 0.71
C GLY A 1068 -21.49 1.74 1.31
N GLY A 1069 -20.72 2.02 2.36
CA GLY A 1069 -20.78 3.30 3.05
C GLY A 1069 -20.04 4.44 2.36
N GLN A 1070 -20.42 5.67 2.71
CA GLN A 1070 -19.78 6.91 2.27
C GLN A 1070 -19.59 7.02 0.75
N GLN A 1071 -20.59 6.55 0.01
CA GLN A 1071 -20.58 6.53 -1.45
C GLN A 1071 -22.00 6.62 -2.03
N TRP A 1072 -22.05 6.89 -3.33
CA TRP A 1072 -23.26 6.86 -4.12
C TRP A 1072 -23.66 5.42 -4.49
N ILE A 1073 -24.82 4.96 -3.99
CA ILE A 1073 -25.39 3.65 -4.34
C ILE A 1073 -26.46 3.83 -5.41
N SER A 1074 -26.34 3.09 -6.51
CA SER A 1074 -27.36 3.08 -7.57
C SER A 1074 -28.63 2.36 -7.13
N LEU A 1075 -29.78 3.01 -7.31
CA LEU A 1075 -31.11 2.41 -7.21
C LEU A 1075 -31.59 1.87 -8.55
N GLY A 1076 -30.90 2.15 -9.65
CA GLY A 1076 -31.26 1.75 -11.01
C GLY A 1076 -31.37 2.94 -11.98
N THR A 1077 -31.68 2.62 -13.24
CA THR A 1077 -31.91 3.62 -14.29
C THR A 1077 -33.39 3.66 -14.65
N TYR A 1078 -33.98 4.85 -14.65
CA TYR A 1078 -35.41 5.07 -14.82
C TYR A 1078 -35.69 6.21 -15.80
N HIS A 1079 -36.78 6.11 -16.55
CA HIS A 1079 -37.25 7.18 -17.43
C HIS A 1079 -38.11 8.19 -16.67
N PHE A 1080 -37.79 9.47 -16.80
CA PHE A 1080 -38.53 10.59 -16.20
C PHE A 1080 -39.05 11.53 -17.28
N THR A 1081 -40.25 12.07 -17.10
CA THR A 1081 -40.85 13.08 -17.99
C THR A 1081 -40.63 14.47 -17.42
N GLN A 1082 -40.71 15.49 -18.29
CA GLN A 1082 -40.58 16.89 -17.87
C GLN A 1082 -41.84 17.42 -17.13
N ASP A 1083 -42.97 16.72 -17.26
CA ASP A 1083 -44.27 17.14 -16.72
C ASP A 1083 -44.52 16.66 -15.28
N GLU A 1084 -43.68 15.78 -14.73
CA GLU A 1084 -43.77 15.22 -13.38
C GLU A 1084 -42.46 15.42 -12.61
N GLU A 1085 -42.53 15.65 -11.29
CA GLU A 1085 -41.33 15.70 -10.47
C GLU A 1085 -40.72 14.30 -10.31
N ALA A 1086 -39.39 14.22 -10.39
CA ALA A 1086 -38.66 13.01 -10.03
C ALA A 1086 -38.65 12.89 -8.50
N THR A 1087 -39.31 11.86 -7.98
CA THR A 1087 -39.45 11.65 -6.54
C THR A 1087 -38.80 10.34 -6.09
N VAL A 1088 -38.03 10.42 -5.01
CA VAL A 1088 -37.52 9.26 -4.27
C VAL A 1088 -38.02 9.35 -2.83
N THR A 1089 -38.65 8.29 -2.34
CA THR A 1089 -39.12 8.17 -0.96
C THR A 1089 -38.34 7.08 -0.24
N MET A 1090 -37.78 7.35 0.94
CA MET A 1090 -37.21 6.31 1.80
C MET A 1090 -38.11 6.08 3.03
N THR A 1091 -38.37 4.82 3.39
CA THR A 1091 -39.25 4.43 4.49
C THR A 1091 -38.54 3.53 5.50
N ALA A 1092 -38.77 3.77 6.80
CA ALA A 1092 -38.25 2.93 7.89
C ALA A 1092 -39.05 1.63 8.01
N MET A 1093 -38.38 0.49 7.79
CA MET A 1093 -39.01 -0.84 7.85
C MET A 1093 -38.79 -1.57 9.18
N ASP A 1094 -37.82 -1.13 9.98
CA ASP A 1094 -37.50 -1.68 11.30
C ASP A 1094 -37.16 -0.58 12.33
N THR A 1095 -36.69 -0.98 13.51
CA THR A 1095 -36.35 -0.08 14.62
C THR A 1095 -34.85 0.23 14.75
N ALA A 1096 -34.05 -0.22 13.78
CA ALA A 1096 -32.65 0.18 13.64
C ALA A 1096 -32.59 1.63 13.12
N TYR A 1097 -31.39 2.22 13.11
CA TYR A 1097 -31.24 3.60 12.65
C TYR A 1097 -31.38 3.66 11.12
N LEU A 1098 -32.49 4.20 10.62
CA LEU A 1098 -32.60 4.61 9.22
C LEU A 1098 -31.97 5.99 9.07
N ARG A 1099 -31.04 6.16 8.13
CA ARG A 1099 -30.29 7.41 7.93
C ARG A 1099 -30.56 7.99 6.54
N ALA A 1100 -30.82 9.29 6.47
CA ALA A 1100 -31.16 10.03 5.26
C ALA A 1100 -30.20 11.20 5.04
N ASP A 1101 -29.90 11.43 3.76
CA ASP A 1101 -29.00 12.49 3.33
C ASP A 1101 -29.35 12.98 1.91
N ALA A 1102 -28.60 12.58 0.88
CA ALA A 1102 -28.79 13.06 -0.49
C ALA A 1102 -29.26 12.00 -1.51
N VAL A 1103 -29.93 12.47 -2.57
CA VAL A 1103 -30.27 11.71 -3.79
C VAL A 1103 -29.68 12.43 -5.00
N MET A 1104 -29.15 11.66 -5.95
CA MET A 1104 -28.58 12.14 -7.21
C MET A 1104 -29.26 11.52 -8.42
N PHE A 1105 -29.59 12.34 -9.41
CA PHE A 1105 -30.12 11.93 -10.71
C PHE A 1105 -29.07 12.20 -11.79
N VAL A 1106 -28.53 11.15 -12.42
CA VAL A 1106 -27.46 11.24 -13.42
C VAL A 1106 -28.03 10.96 -14.82
N PRO A 1107 -28.00 11.90 -15.77
CA PRO A 1107 -28.48 11.66 -17.13
C PRO A 1107 -27.75 10.48 -17.81
N LYS A 1108 -28.47 9.64 -18.55
CA LYS A 1108 -27.90 8.55 -19.36
C LYS A 1108 -28.29 8.68 -20.82
N ALA A 1109 -27.34 8.37 -21.71
CA ALA A 1109 -27.61 8.27 -23.14
C ALA A 1109 -28.62 7.14 -23.40
N ASN A 1110 -29.57 7.37 -24.31
CA ASN A 1110 -30.52 6.34 -24.73
C ASN A 1110 -29.78 5.20 -25.45
N ASP A 1111 -29.51 4.10 -24.75
CA ASP A 1111 -28.94 2.88 -25.32
C ASP A 1111 -30.07 1.95 -25.80
N PRO A 1112 -30.21 1.70 -27.11
CA PRO A 1112 -31.25 0.82 -27.64
C PRO A 1112 -30.99 -0.68 -27.41
N THR A 1113 -29.94 -1.09 -26.68
CA THR A 1113 -29.52 -2.51 -26.56
C THR A 1113 -29.84 -3.20 -25.24
N ASN A 1114 -30.41 -2.51 -24.24
CA ASN A 1114 -30.76 -3.14 -22.96
C ASN A 1114 -32.29 -3.34 -22.83
N PRO A 1115 -32.81 -4.59 -22.88
CA PRO A 1115 -34.25 -4.81 -22.70
C PRO A 1115 -34.63 -4.69 -21.23
N GLU A 1116 -35.71 -3.94 -20.95
CA GLU A 1116 -36.31 -3.79 -19.62
C GLU A 1116 -36.55 -5.14 -18.92
N PRO A 1117 -36.21 -5.28 -17.62
CA PRO A 1117 -36.58 -6.45 -16.85
C PRO A 1117 -38.05 -6.34 -16.40
N GLY A 1118 -38.94 -7.07 -17.08
CA GLY A 1118 -40.17 -7.58 -16.47
C GLY A 1118 -41.50 -6.96 -16.93
N ALA A 1119 -41.90 -7.23 -18.18
CA ALA A 1119 -43.32 -7.28 -18.53
C ALA A 1119 -43.72 -8.75 -18.75
N GLY A 1120 -44.57 -9.28 -17.87
CA GLY A 1120 -45.16 -10.62 -18.01
C GLY A 1120 -45.94 -10.78 -19.33
N PRO A 1121 -46.20 -12.02 -19.80
CA PRO A 1121 -46.69 -12.25 -21.14
C PRO A 1121 -48.12 -11.74 -21.31
N ALA A 1122 -48.30 -10.65 -22.06
CA ALA A 1122 -49.61 -10.17 -22.49
C ALA A 1122 -50.20 -11.10 -23.56
N LYS A 1123 -51.47 -11.47 -23.36
CA LYS A 1123 -52.27 -12.36 -24.20
C LYS A 1123 -52.31 -11.86 -25.66
N LYS A 1124 -52.07 -12.77 -26.61
CA LYS A 1124 -52.35 -12.54 -28.04
C LYS A 1124 -53.85 -12.49 -28.28
N ASP A 1125 -54.39 -11.31 -28.53
CA ASP A 1125 -55.67 -11.17 -29.22
C ASP A 1125 -55.45 -11.32 -30.73
N LYS A 1126 -56.06 -12.37 -31.28
CA LYS A 1126 -56.28 -12.56 -32.71
C LYS A 1126 -57.47 -11.71 -33.10
N ASP A 1127 -57.23 -10.60 -33.79
CA ASP A 1127 -58.06 -10.14 -34.91
C ASP A 1127 -57.61 -8.75 -35.33
N LYS A 1128 -57.00 -8.67 -36.52
CA LYS A 1128 -57.02 -7.57 -37.51
C LYS A 1128 -55.74 -7.63 -38.34
N ASP A 1129 -55.85 -8.22 -39.52
CA ASP A 1129 -55.58 -7.50 -40.78
C ASP A 1129 -55.71 -8.48 -41.95
N LYS A 1130 -56.96 -8.64 -42.39
CA LYS A 1130 -57.26 -8.84 -43.81
C LYS A 1130 -57.25 -7.47 -44.44
N ASP A 1131 -56.17 -7.13 -45.14
CA ASP A 1131 -56.17 -6.42 -46.42
C ASP A 1131 -54.78 -5.86 -46.68
N LYS A 1132 -54.06 -6.50 -47.60
CA LYS A 1132 -53.31 -5.84 -48.69
C LYS A 1132 -52.58 -6.91 -49.49
N ASP A 1133 -53.38 -7.54 -50.34
CA ASP A 1133 -52.88 -8.19 -51.54
C ASP A 1133 -52.71 -7.12 -52.63
N LYS A 1134 -51.71 -7.31 -53.51
CA LYS A 1134 -51.34 -6.52 -54.70
C LYS A 1134 -50.43 -5.30 -54.45
N ASP A 1135 -49.13 -5.45 -54.75
CA ASP A 1135 -48.64 -5.16 -56.12
C ASP A 1135 -47.13 -5.46 -56.23
N LYS A 1136 -46.79 -6.21 -57.29
CA LYS A 1136 -45.54 -6.17 -58.07
C LYS A 1136 -44.29 -6.84 -57.51
N ASP A 1137 -44.20 -8.12 -57.85
CA ASP A 1137 -43.09 -8.62 -58.68
C ASP A 1137 -42.79 -7.65 -59.83
N LYS A 1138 -41.58 -7.12 -59.91
CA LYS A 1138 -40.89 -6.83 -61.18
C LYS A 1138 -39.38 -6.60 -60.99
N ASP A 1139 -38.66 -7.52 -61.64
CA ASP A 1139 -37.34 -7.35 -62.26
C ASP A 1139 -36.15 -7.04 -61.34
N LYS A 1140 -35.30 -8.03 -61.09
CA LYS A 1140 -34.13 -8.42 -61.93
C LYS A 1140 -32.95 -7.45 -61.80
N ASN A 1141 -31.93 -7.97 -61.11
CA ASN A 1141 -30.59 -8.29 -61.63
C ASN A 1141 -29.66 -7.16 -62.11
N LYS A 1142 -28.38 -7.31 -61.71
CA LYS A 1142 -27.13 -6.55 -61.99
C LYS A 1142 -26.75 -5.61 -60.84
N ASN A 1143 -25.56 -5.71 -60.22
CA ASN A 1143 -24.30 -6.38 -60.55
C ASN A 1143 -23.56 -6.72 -59.26
#